data_AF-A0A3R9VMB7-F1
#
_entry.id   AF-A0A3R9VMB7-F1
#
_cell.length_a   1.000
_cell.length_b   1.000
_cell.length_c   1.000
_cell.angle_alpha   90.00
_cell.angle_beta   90.00
_cell.angle_gamma   90.00
#
_symmetry.space_group_name_H-M   'P 1'
#
loop_
_entity.id
_entity.type
_entity.pdbx_description
1 polymer ?
#
loop_
_entity_poly.entity_id
_entity_poly.type
_entity_poly.pdbx_seq_one_letter_code
_entity_poly.pdbx_strand_id
1 'polypeptide(L)'
;MTERGAGPVAWDVLEGVPAGTEEIPGLLRGLVTVGQRRASWRRLEAKLGWQCDTPLFAQAAAHLFVLLPRLDRRRLAQVLDFLARRGHHACLSPVGAHRRTYEVFTGAWPHLLPLVAHEAAGVRTGAAWVLRSIRCSQTAVLDALRQRAAVEDDPTALVSQLLAVGELSGDREWLLPWLDHGHPLVGLAAARGVLASPGTGTGTGRDTGTAEGAAGRAVARGLAAAGGQRLPDVPWWPLGFEAVQRFAELSAPHPYASAALFEAAAGHRSADLRRAAVVAAGARLRYWRDPAPELWAAVAAGLDDEPDVASASVEALAEGGAAAAPCADPLVRHVERAGDAAHAVATGQALRALVGMGDDRAADWYAARLGSHWLDVAPLPARWAPRLLPVFRRRLADPGRESHAVPRILRTLAEWGPVAAPAVPELVGLLATRGARAAAEALGAIGPAAATRRAGGPLAALVTAGPGPGRHAWHGGAQTAAWAYWRVTGDPEPALRVCGAAVRAGLGQPVLRYLADLGPLAAPHADAVRPLLTCPGEWSRTGAAEAWWRITGDAPPAVSALLPELAPLARHSVTPLVLRTVRVLGTIGGPAAAALPVLHEVASSPRRYGGIPMDEELLGAVREALTAIEGT
;
A
#
# COMPACT_ATOMS: atom_id res chain seq x y z
N MET A 1 42.55 -17.74 -32.88
CA MET A 1 42.17 -17.36 -31.50
C MET A 1 43.41 -17.34 -30.66
N THR A 2 44.08 -16.19 -30.59
CA THR A 2 45.21 -15.94 -29.71
C THR A 2 44.65 -15.44 -28.37
N GLU A 3 44.88 -16.20 -27.29
CA GLU A 3 44.56 -15.82 -25.92
C GLU A 3 45.29 -14.53 -25.55
N ARG A 4 44.62 -13.38 -25.67
CA ARG A 4 45.12 -12.12 -25.11
C ARG A 4 44.81 -12.09 -23.61
N GLY A 5 45.87 -12.18 -22.81
CA GLY A 5 46.02 -11.52 -21.51
C GLY A 5 45.10 -12.01 -20.40
N ALA A 6 45.59 -12.90 -19.54
CA ALA A 6 45.02 -13.09 -18.21
C ALA A 6 46.12 -13.46 -17.23
N GLY A 7 46.54 -12.52 -16.37
CA GLY A 7 47.30 -12.85 -15.17
C GLY A 7 46.53 -13.81 -14.26
N PRO A 8 47.21 -14.47 -13.29
CA PRO A 8 46.57 -15.40 -12.37
C PRO A 8 45.43 -14.72 -11.59
N VAL A 9 44.30 -15.41 -11.42
CA VAL A 9 43.28 -15.00 -10.43
C VAL A 9 43.82 -15.40 -9.06
N ALA A 10 43.83 -14.46 -8.14
CA ALA A 10 44.12 -14.69 -6.73
C ALA A 10 42.99 -15.54 -6.12
N TRP A 11 43.11 -16.87 -6.28
CA TRP A 11 42.14 -17.85 -5.78
C TRP A 11 42.29 -18.15 -4.28
N ASP A 12 43.40 -17.72 -3.68
CA ASP A 12 43.72 -17.75 -2.25
C ASP A 12 42.75 -16.92 -1.40
N VAL A 13 42.12 -15.89 -1.98
CA VAL A 13 41.08 -15.07 -1.33
C VAL A 13 39.79 -15.88 -1.04
N LEU A 14 39.63 -17.06 -1.65
CA LEU A 14 38.50 -17.97 -1.41
C LEU A 14 38.77 -19.02 -0.33
N GLU A 15 39.84 -18.92 0.46
CA GLU A 15 40.16 -19.95 1.48
C GLU A 15 39.43 -19.73 2.83
N GLY A 16 38.71 -18.63 3.01
CA GLY A 16 37.95 -18.30 4.23
C GLY A 16 36.45 -18.66 4.22
N VAL A 17 36.03 -19.67 3.45
CA VAL A 17 34.59 -20.01 3.29
C VAL A 17 34.10 -20.91 4.43
N PRO A 18 32.92 -20.66 5.03
CA PRO A 18 32.37 -21.50 6.12
C PRO A 18 32.22 -22.99 5.75
N ALA A 19 32.38 -23.89 6.72
CA ALA A 19 32.21 -25.34 6.51
C ALA A 19 30.87 -25.70 5.82
N GLY A 20 30.90 -26.63 4.86
CA GLY A 20 29.75 -27.04 4.03
C GLY A 20 29.63 -26.32 2.66
N THR A 21 30.60 -25.46 2.32
CA THR A 21 30.62 -24.66 1.10
C THR A 21 31.87 -24.87 0.23
N GLU A 22 32.65 -25.91 0.53
CA GLU A 22 33.95 -26.23 -0.07
C GLU A 22 33.89 -26.42 -1.59
N GLU A 23 32.70 -26.73 -2.12
CA GLU A 23 32.47 -26.87 -3.56
C GLU A 23 32.44 -25.54 -4.31
N ILE A 24 32.10 -24.40 -3.68
CA ILE A 24 31.89 -23.12 -4.39
C ILE A 24 33.15 -22.60 -5.11
N PRO A 25 34.35 -22.60 -4.50
CA PRO A 25 35.57 -22.24 -5.21
C PRO A 25 35.84 -23.14 -6.43
N GLY A 26 35.60 -24.45 -6.30
CA GLY A 26 35.71 -25.40 -7.41
C GLY A 26 34.70 -25.14 -8.52
N LEU A 27 33.47 -24.77 -8.17
CA LEU A 27 32.43 -24.38 -9.13
C LEU A 27 32.78 -23.08 -9.85
N LEU A 28 33.30 -22.07 -9.15
CA LEU A 28 33.76 -20.81 -9.76
C LEU A 28 34.94 -21.04 -10.72
N ARG A 29 35.92 -21.87 -10.36
CA ARG A 29 37.00 -22.29 -11.29
C ARG A 29 36.45 -23.02 -12.50
N GLY A 30 35.50 -23.93 -12.29
CA GLY A 30 34.86 -24.67 -13.37
C GLY A 30 34.08 -23.80 -14.36
N LEU A 31 33.71 -22.56 -14.01
CA LEU A 31 33.10 -21.61 -14.95
C LEU A 31 34.06 -21.15 -16.06
N VAL A 32 35.37 -21.11 -15.79
CA VAL A 32 36.39 -20.75 -16.78
C VAL A 32 37.03 -21.98 -17.45
N THR A 33 37.01 -23.14 -16.78
CA THR A 33 37.55 -24.41 -17.31
C THR A 33 36.71 -24.97 -18.46
N VAL A 34 37.34 -25.19 -19.61
CA VAL A 34 36.71 -25.83 -20.79
C VAL A 34 36.17 -27.22 -20.40
N GLY A 35 34.95 -27.55 -20.85
CA GLY A 35 34.28 -28.83 -20.53
C GLY A 35 33.49 -28.84 -19.22
N GLN A 36 33.83 -28.00 -18.23
CA GLN A 36 33.15 -27.98 -16.92
C GLN A 36 32.08 -26.89 -16.78
N ARG A 37 32.18 -25.83 -17.59
CA ARG A 37 31.38 -24.59 -17.47
C ARG A 37 29.88 -24.78 -17.23
N ARG A 38 29.23 -25.68 -17.97
CA ARG A 38 27.77 -25.88 -17.87
C ARG A 38 27.37 -26.58 -16.58
N ALA A 39 28.11 -27.62 -16.19
CA ALA A 39 27.84 -28.37 -14.97
C ALA A 39 28.12 -27.50 -13.74
N SER A 40 29.22 -26.75 -13.77
CA SER A 40 29.59 -25.84 -12.69
C SER A 40 28.59 -24.71 -12.51
N TRP A 41 28.10 -24.10 -13.60
CA TRP A 41 27.05 -23.08 -13.51
C TRP A 41 25.77 -23.60 -12.85
N ARG A 42 25.24 -24.74 -13.32
CA ARG A 42 24.01 -25.31 -12.77
C ARG A 42 24.12 -25.63 -11.27
N ARG A 43 25.26 -26.20 -10.85
CA ARG A 43 25.50 -26.52 -9.44
C ARG A 43 25.71 -25.25 -8.60
N LEU A 44 26.37 -24.23 -9.15
CA LEU A 44 26.56 -22.94 -8.49
C LEU A 44 25.23 -22.22 -8.28
N GLU A 45 24.41 -22.12 -9.33
CA GLU A 45 23.08 -21.51 -9.26
C GLU A 45 22.18 -22.24 -8.24
N ALA A 46 22.18 -23.57 -8.24
CA ALA A 46 21.42 -24.37 -7.28
C ALA A 46 21.88 -24.14 -5.82
N LYS A 47 23.19 -23.99 -5.59
CA LYS A 47 23.75 -23.78 -4.24
C LYS A 47 23.54 -22.37 -3.71
N LEU A 48 23.69 -21.36 -4.57
CA LEU A 48 23.46 -19.98 -4.15
C LEU A 48 21.97 -19.71 -3.90
N GLY A 49 21.08 -20.53 -4.48
CA GLY A 49 19.66 -20.54 -4.16
C GLY A 49 19.01 -19.16 -4.32
N TRP A 50 17.98 -18.89 -3.51
CA TRP A 50 17.25 -17.60 -3.49
C TRP A 50 17.70 -16.63 -2.38
N GLN A 51 18.62 -17.05 -1.51
CA GLN A 51 19.00 -16.34 -0.29
C GLN A 51 20.15 -15.35 -0.53
N CYS A 52 19.80 -14.08 -0.80
CA CYS A 52 20.75 -12.97 -1.01
C CYS A 52 21.35 -12.40 0.29
N ASP A 53 20.88 -12.87 1.45
CA ASP A 53 21.24 -12.48 2.81
C ASP A 53 22.45 -13.22 3.38
N THR A 54 23.01 -14.18 2.64
CA THR A 54 24.16 -14.95 3.12
C THR A 54 25.49 -14.24 2.81
N PRO A 55 26.45 -14.18 3.76
CA PRO A 55 27.82 -13.73 3.48
C PRO A 55 28.48 -14.47 2.30
N LEU A 56 28.05 -15.72 2.10
CA LEU A 56 28.44 -16.57 0.98
C LEU A 56 28.05 -15.99 -0.38
N PHE A 57 26.82 -15.46 -0.49
CA PHE A 57 26.36 -14.84 -1.72
C PHE A 57 27.18 -13.59 -2.07
N ALA A 58 27.48 -12.72 -1.08
CA ALA A 58 28.31 -11.54 -1.29
C ALA A 58 29.70 -11.89 -1.83
N GLN A 59 30.34 -12.90 -1.25
CA GLN A 59 31.65 -13.41 -1.70
C GLN A 59 31.54 -13.98 -3.12
N ALA A 60 30.59 -14.88 -3.38
CA ALA A 60 30.41 -15.47 -4.70
C ALA A 60 30.14 -14.40 -5.77
N ALA A 61 29.32 -13.38 -5.47
CA ALA A 61 29.05 -12.27 -6.38
C ALA A 61 30.32 -11.47 -6.70
N ALA A 62 31.15 -11.15 -5.70
CA ALA A 62 32.41 -10.44 -5.91
C ALA A 62 33.32 -11.20 -6.89
N HIS A 63 33.44 -12.52 -6.72
CA HIS A 63 34.22 -13.35 -7.64
C HIS A 63 33.59 -13.46 -9.03
N LEU A 64 32.27 -13.56 -9.12
CA LEU A 64 31.56 -13.57 -10.40
C LEU A 64 31.85 -12.28 -11.19
N PHE A 65 31.85 -11.11 -10.54
CA PHE A 65 32.22 -9.83 -11.18
C PHE A 65 33.65 -9.83 -11.73
N VAL A 66 34.60 -10.35 -10.95
CA VAL A 66 36.02 -10.49 -11.38
C VAL A 66 36.16 -11.45 -12.58
N LEU A 67 35.33 -12.50 -12.62
CA LEU A 67 35.40 -13.53 -13.66
C LEU A 67 34.70 -13.13 -14.96
N LEU A 68 33.83 -12.12 -14.98
CA LEU A 68 33.05 -11.74 -16.17
C LEU A 68 33.86 -11.67 -17.47
N PRO A 69 35.05 -11.03 -17.52
CA PRO A 69 35.83 -10.92 -18.76
C PRO A 69 36.36 -12.26 -19.30
N ARG A 70 36.33 -13.32 -18.49
CA ARG A 70 36.89 -14.66 -18.81
C ARG A 70 35.82 -15.66 -19.22
N LEU A 71 34.54 -15.31 -19.10
CA LEU A 71 33.45 -16.20 -19.44
C LEU A 71 33.19 -16.19 -20.94
N ASP A 72 32.82 -17.34 -21.51
CA ASP A 72 32.30 -17.35 -22.88
C ASP A 72 30.94 -16.64 -22.97
N ARG A 73 30.58 -16.17 -24.17
CA ARG A 73 29.38 -15.35 -24.42
C ARG A 73 28.11 -15.89 -23.76
N ARG A 74 27.90 -17.21 -23.80
CA ARG A 74 26.71 -17.85 -23.23
C ARG A 74 26.72 -17.80 -21.71
N ARG A 75 27.85 -18.08 -21.07
CA ARG A 75 27.98 -18.08 -19.59
C ARG A 75 27.96 -16.66 -19.06
N LEU A 76 28.56 -15.72 -19.78
CA LEU A 76 28.54 -14.31 -19.44
C LEU A 76 27.10 -13.79 -19.35
N ALA A 77 26.26 -14.07 -20.34
CA ALA A 77 24.85 -13.71 -20.30
C ALA A 77 24.09 -14.38 -19.12
N GLN A 78 24.35 -15.66 -18.84
CA GLN A 78 23.73 -16.38 -17.72
C GLN A 78 24.12 -15.81 -16.36
N VAL A 79 25.41 -15.49 -16.18
CA VAL A 79 25.92 -14.90 -14.93
C VAL A 79 25.35 -13.48 -14.75
N LEU A 80 25.29 -12.67 -15.81
CA LEU A 80 24.71 -11.33 -15.73
C LEU A 80 23.21 -11.37 -15.39
N ASP A 81 22.45 -12.28 -15.99
CA ASP A 81 21.04 -12.49 -15.64
C ASP A 81 20.89 -12.87 -14.15
N PHE A 82 21.67 -13.83 -13.68
CA PHE A 82 21.67 -14.22 -12.27
C PHE A 82 22.05 -13.05 -11.33
N LEU A 83 23.11 -12.31 -11.66
CA LEU A 83 23.53 -11.15 -10.88
C LEU A 83 22.47 -10.04 -10.90
N ALA A 84 21.77 -9.83 -12.01
CA ALA A 84 20.71 -8.83 -12.10
C ALA A 84 19.53 -9.19 -11.19
N ARG A 85 19.08 -10.46 -11.22
CA ARG A 85 18.01 -11.01 -10.35
C ARG A 85 18.33 -10.80 -8.88
N ARG A 86 19.56 -11.11 -8.50
CA ARG A 86 19.98 -11.15 -7.09
C ARG A 86 20.41 -9.77 -6.58
N GLY A 87 21.03 -8.97 -7.44
CA GLY A 87 21.45 -7.60 -7.14
C GLY A 87 20.27 -6.70 -6.79
N HIS A 88 19.14 -6.85 -7.49
CA HIS A 88 17.93 -6.09 -7.16
C HIS A 88 17.50 -6.31 -5.70
N HIS A 89 17.40 -7.57 -5.25
CA HIS A 89 17.05 -7.88 -3.87
C HIS A 89 18.10 -7.43 -2.87
N ALA A 90 19.39 -7.59 -3.19
CA ALA A 90 20.48 -7.14 -2.33
C ALA A 90 20.48 -5.62 -2.12
N CYS A 91 20.07 -4.86 -3.14
CA CYS A 91 20.06 -3.40 -3.10
C CYS A 91 18.80 -2.78 -2.46
N LEU A 92 17.80 -3.58 -2.06
CA LEU A 92 16.60 -3.09 -1.36
C LEU A 92 16.83 -2.81 0.13
N SER A 93 17.87 -3.36 0.76
CA SER A 93 18.17 -3.16 2.18
C SER A 93 19.65 -2.88 2.41
N PRO A 94 20.06 -1.60 2.58
CA PRO A 94 21.46 -1.24 2.81
C PRO A 94 21.96 -1.58 4.23
N VAL A 95 21.13 -2.21 5.09
CA VAL A 95 21.42 -2.45 6.51
C VAL A 95 21.45 -3.93 6.88
N GLY A 96 22.15 -4.25 7.97
CA GLY A 96 22.20 -5.60 8.55
C GLY A 96 22.98 -6.61 7.68
N ALA A 97 22.46 -7.84 7.59
CA ALA A 97 23.10 -8.96 6.88
C ALA A 97 23.36 -8.69 5.37
N HIS A 98 22.66 -7.72 4.77
CA HIS A 98 22.77 -7.38 3.36
C HIS A 98 23.85 -6.35 3.03
N ARG A 99 24.42 -5.66 4.02
CA ARG A 99 25.36 -4.56 3.80
C ARG A 99 26.56 -4.96 2.94
N ARG A 100 27.17 -6.11 3.21
CA ARG A 100 28.34 -6.59 2.43
C ARG A 100 27.96 -6.88 0.97
N THR A 101 26.79 -7.45 0.74
CA THR A 101 26.28 -7.70 -0.60
C THR A 101 26.03 -6.38 -1.33
N TYR A 102 25.40 -5.41 -0.66
CA TYR A 102 25.21 -4.06 -1.19
C TYR A 102 26.53 -3.39 -1.61
N GLU A 103 27.56 -3.43 -0.75
CA GLU A 103 28.91 -2.88 -1.04
C GLU A 103 29.56 -3.54 -2.26
N VAL A 104 29.47 -4.88 -2.37
CA VAL A 104 29.98 -5.61 -3.54
C VAL A 104 29.29 -5.16 -4.83
N PHE A 105 27.96 -5.07 -4.83
CA PHE A 105 27.21 -4.71 -6.02
C PHE A 105 27.41 -3.25 -6.43
N THR A 106 27.41 -2.31 -5.48
CA THR A 106 27.65 -0.89 -5.76
C THR A 106 29.07 -0.61 -6.26
N GLY A 107 30.07 -1.38 -5.79
CA GLY A 107 31.46 -1.32 -6.28
C GLY A 107 31.74 -2.04 -7.60
N ALA A 108 30.79 -2.81 -8.14
CA ALA A 108 31.02 -3.68 -9.30
C ALA A 108 30.94 -2.99 -10.67
N TRP A 109 30.48 -1.73 -10.74
CA TRP A 109 30.28 -1.03 -12.01
C TRP A 109 31.52 -0.97 -12.94
N PRO A 110 32.79 -0.92 -12.46
CA PRO A 110 33.95 -0.93 -13.35
C PRO A 110 34.08 -2.24 -14.14
N HIS A 111 33.60 -3.35 -13.59
CA HIS A 111 33.57 -4.65 -14.28
C HIS A 111 32.46 -4.73 -15.33
N LEU A 112 31.40 -3.94 -15.16
CA LEU A 112 30.22 -3.94 -16.03
C LEU A 112 30.34 -2.95 -17.18
N LEU A 113 31.05 -1.84 -17.00
CA LEU A 113 31.18 -0.78 -17.99
C LEU A 113 31.67 -1.28 -19.37
N PRO A 114 32.73 -2.13 -19.48
CA PRO A 114 33.15 -2.66 -20.78
C PRO A 114 32.10 -3.54 -21.46
N LEU A 115 31.19 -4.14 -20.69
CA LEU A 115 30.18 -5.08 -21.18
C LEU A 115 28.98 -4.37 -21.84
N VAL A 116 28.80 -3.08 -21.59
CA VAL A 116 27.78 -2.26 -22.25
C VAL A 116 28.01 -2.21 -23.77
N ALA A 117 29.27 -2.21 -24.21
CA ALA A 117 29.66 -2.19 -25.63
C ALA A 117 29.99 -3.59 -26.19
N HIS A 118 29.68 -4.66 -25.46
CA HIS A 118 30.02 -6.02 -25.88
C HIS A 118 29.30 -6.43 -27.17
N GLU A 119 29.93 -7.21 -28.05
CA GLU A 119 29.38 -7.61 -29.37
C GLU A 119 28.05 -8.39 -29.29
N ALA A 120 27.87 -9.21 -28.25
CA ALA A 120 26.66 -10.02 -28.05
C ALA A 120 25.56 -9.23 -27.33
N ALA A 121 24.38 -9.15 -27.95
CA ALA A 121 23.21 -8.44 -27.41
C ALA A 121 22.82 -8.90 -25.99
N GLY A 122 22.72 -10.21 -25.74
CA GLY A 122 22.37 -10.74 -24.42
C GLY A 122 23.33 -10.33 -23.29
N VAL A 123 24.61 -10.06 -23.62
CA VAL A 123 25.58 -9.52 -22.65
C VAL A 123 25.30 -8.04 -22.37
N ARG A 124 25.02 -7.24 -23.40
CA ARG A 124 24.64 -5.83 -23.23
C ARG A 124 23.35 -5.69 -22.43
N THR A 125 22.34 -6.50 -22.74
CA THR A 125 21.08 -6.62 -22.00
C THR A 125 21.33 -6.89 -20.52
N GLY A 126 22.11 -7.94 -20.22
CA GLY A 126 22.46 -8.31 -18.85
C GLY A 126 23.25 -7.22 -18.12
N ALA A 127 24.23 -6.60 -18.78
CA ALA A 127 25.04 -5.54 -18.19
C ALA A 127 24.19 -4.31 -17.81
N ALA A 128 23.35 -3.82 -18.75
CA ALA A 128 22.43 -2.72 -18.48
C ALA A 128 21.47 -3.04 -17.32
N TRP A 129 20.98 -4.28 -17.24
CA TRP A 129 20.14 -4.73 -16.14
C TRP A 129 20.85 -4.76 -14.78
N VAL A 130 22.08 -5.29 -14.72
CA VAL A 130 22.84 -5.27 -13.45
C VAL A 130 23.09 -3.82 -13.02
N LEU A 131 23.53 -2.96 -13.94
CA LEU A 131 23.79 -1.53 -13.67
C LEU A 131 22.55 -0.80 -13.13
N ARG A 132 21.38 -1.11 -13.70
CA ARG A 132 20.07 -0.64 -13.21
C ARG A 132 19.77 -1.18 -11.80
N SER A 133 19.90 -2.50 -11.59
CA SER A 133 19.61 -3.15 -10.31
C SER A 133 20.46 -2.60 -9.16
N ILE A 134 21.72 -2.24 -9.43
CA ILE A 134 22.63 -1.64 -8.43
C ILE A 134 22.50 -0.12 -8.29
N ARG A 135 21.57 0.49 -9.05
CA ARG A 135 21.35 1.94 -9.09
C ARG A 135 22.63 2.74 -9.38
N CYS A 136 23.46 2.27 -10.32
CA CYS A 136 24.72 2.94 -10.65
C CYS A 136 24.48 4.27 -11.38
N SER A 137 24.63 5.39 -10.68
CA SER A 137 24.46 6.74 -11.25
C SER A 137 25.76 7.38 -11.75
N GLN A 138 26.79 6.59 -12.04
CA GLN A 138 28.08 7.10 -12.52
C GLN A 138 27.93 7.67 -13.94
N THR A 139 28.40 8.90 -14.17
CA THR A 139 28.28 9.59 -15.47
C THR A 139 28.86 8.76 -16.62
N ALA A 140 30.03 8.14 -16.42
CA ALA A 140 30.66 7.27 -17.43
C ALA A 140 29.78 6.07 -17.83
N VAL A 141 29.01 5.52 -16.90
CA VAL A 141 28.07 4.41 -17.17
C VAL A 141 26.87 4.92 -17.96
N LEU A 142 26.29 6.06 -17.56
CA LEU A 142 25.17 6.67 -18.27
C LEU A 142 25.55 7.04 -19.70
N ASP A 143 26.72 7.64 -19.91
CA ASP A 143 27.21 8.02 -21.23
C ASP A 143 27.46 6.79 -22.11
N ALA A 144 28.05 5.71 -21.55
CA ALA A 144 28.23 4.46 -22.28
C ALA A 144 26.90 3.83 -22.69
N LEU A 145 25.89 3.83 -21.81
CA LEU A 145 24.55 3.33 -22.12
C LEU A 145 23.88 4.16 -23.22
N ARG A 146 23.96 5.51 -23.15
CA ARG A 146 23.39 6.42 -24.15
C ARG A 146 24.07 6.26 -25.51
N GLN A 147 25.40 6.24 -25.53
CA GLN A 147 26.19 6.06 -26.76
C GLN A 147 25.87 4.71 -27.41
N ARG A 148 25.75 3.64 -26.61
CA ARG A 148 25.39 2.34 -27.15
C ARG A 148 23.96 2.32 -27.69
N ALA A 149 23.00 2.88 -26.96
CA ALA A 149 21.60 2.93 -27.38
C ALA A 149 21.41 3.63 -28.73
N ALA A 150 22.17 4.69 -29.01
CA ALA A 150 22.11 5.42 -30.27
C ALA A 150 22.45 4.59 -31.52
N VAL A 151 23.16 3.46 -31.36
CA VAL A 151 23.60 2.55 -32.44
C VAL A 151 23.15 1.11 -32.19
N GLU A 152 22.14 0.90 -31.35
CA GLU A 152 21.69 -0.43 -30.96
C GLU A 152 20.63 -0.97 -31.92
N ASP A 153 21.00 -2.03 -32.66
CA ASP A 153 20.09 -2.69 -33.61
C ASP A 153 19.25 -3.80 -32.96
N ASP A 154 19.65 -4.29 -31.78
CA ASP A 154 18.92 -5.34 -31.06
C ASP A 154 17.86 -4.72 -30.12
N PRO A 155 16.55 -4.97 -30.34
CA PRO A 155 15.49 -4.31 -29.57
C PRO A 155 15.49 -4.72 -28.09
N THR A 156 15.93 -5.93 -27.76
CA THR A 156 16.03 -6.41 -26.37
C THR A 156 17.12 -5.65 -25.62
N ALA A 157 18.31 -5.52 -26.21
CA ALA A 157 19.40 -4.75 -25.63
C ALA A 157 19.04 -3.25 -25.51
N LEU A 158 18.42 -2.67 -26.55
CA LEU A 158 18.00 -1.28 -26.56
C LEU A 158 16.99 -0.99 -25.45
N VAL A 159 15.97 -1.83 -25.28
CA VAL A 159 15.02 -1.68 -24.17
C VAL A 159 15.74 -1.70 -22.82
N SER A 160 16.62 -2.67 -22.58
CA SER A 160 17.35 -2.75 -21.32
C SER A 160 18.22 -1.51 -21.06
N GLN A 161 18.82 -0.93 -22.09
CA GLN A 161 19.57 0.32 -21.99
C GLN A 161 18.67 1.50 -21.67
N LEU A 162 17.52 1.65 -22.35
CA LEU A 162 16.56 2.73 -22.09
C LEU A 162 15.98 2.65 -20.67
N LEU A 163 15.63 1.45 -20.21
CA LEU A 163 15.16 1.21 -18.84
C LEU A 163 16.23 1.59 -17.80
N ALA A 164 17.49 1.26 -18.07
CA ALA A 164 18.61 1.62 -17.21
C ALA A 164 18.81 3.13 -17.19
N VAL A 165 18.93 3.79 -18.35
CA VAL A 165 19.13 5.25 -18.41
C VAL A 165 17.96 5.99 -17.76
N GLY A 166 16.71 5.62 -18.06
CA GLY A 166 15.53 6.28 -17.50
C GLY A 166 15.45 6.19 -15.98
N GLU A 167 15.79 5.05 -15.38
CA GLU A 167 15.77 4.89 -13.91
C GLU A 167 16.99 5.52 -13.23
N LEU A 168 18.15 5.53 -13.88
CA LEU A 168 19.41 5.98 -13.28
C LEU A 168 19.68 7.48 -13.43
N SER A 169 19.19 8.11 -14.49
CA SER A 169 19.48 9.51 -14.81
C SER A 169 18.28 10.45 -14.65
N GLY A 170 17.05 9.95 -14.81
CA GLY A 170 15.85 10.79 -14.91
C GLY A 170 15.85 11.75 -16.11
N ASP A 171 16.77 11.56 -17.08
CA ASP A 171 16.97 12.41 -18.24
C ASP A 171 15.82 12.25 -19.24
N ARG A 172 14.76 13.00 -18.98
CA ARG A 172 13.52 12.94 -19.71
C ARG A 172 13.68 13.39 -21.16
N GLU A 173 14.46 14.44 -21.41
CA GLU A 173 14.65 15.01 -22.75
C GLU A 173 15.32 14.01 -23.69
N TRP A 174 16.34 13.31 -23.21
CA TRP A 174 17.01 12.27 -23.99
C TRP A 174 16.09 11.10 -24.36
N LEU A 175 15.06 10.81 -23.55
CA LEU A 175 14.12 9.73 -23.79
C LEU A 175 13.00 10.07 -24.79
N LEU A 176 12.67 11.35 -25.01
CA LEU A 176 11.53 11.75 -25.83
C LEU A 176 11.57 11.21 -27.27
N PRO A 177 12.71 11.25 -27.99
CA PRO A 177 12.78 10.74 -29.36
C PRO A 177 12.46 9.24 -29.47
N TRP A 178 12.66 8.48 -28.39
CA TRP A 178 12.44 7.04 -28.37
C TRP A 178 10.97 6.64 -28.20
N LEU A 179 10.09 7.58 -27.83
CA LEU A 179 8.65 7.31 -27.64
C LEU A 179 7.95 6.85 -28.94
N ASP A 180 8.39 7.39 -30.07
CA ASP A 180 7.86 7.08 -31.40
C ASP A 180 8.73 6.09 -32.19
N HIS A 181 9.60 5.35 -31.50
CA HIS A 181 10.40 4.31 -32.11
C HIS A 181 9.53 3.22 -32.77
N GLY A 182 9.94 2.73 -33.94
CA GLY A 182 9.16 1.78 -34.75
C GLY A 182 8.89 0.44 -34.06
N HIS A 183 9.70 0.07 -33.07
CA HIS A 183 9.47 -1.08 -32.20
C HIS A 183 8.69 -0.67 -30.93
N PRO A 184 7.42 -1.11 -30.73
CA PRO A 184 6.55 -0.60 -29.66
C PRO A 184 7.11 -0.76 -28.24
N LEU A 185 7.88 -1.83 -27.99
CA LEU A 185 8.46 -2.09 -26.68
C LEU A 185 9.65 -1.18 -26.34
N VAL A 186 10.31 -0.60 -27.36
CA VAL A 186 11.32 0.45 -27.17
C VAL A 186 10.63 1.74 -26.73
N GLY A 187 9.53 2.12 -27.39
CA GLY A 187 8.69 3.24 -26.98
C GLY A 187 8.13 3.09 -25.56
N LEU A 188 7.71 1.87 -25.18
CA LEU A 188 7.26 1.56 -23.82
C LEU A 188 8.37 1.73 -22.77
N ALA A 189 9.59 1.31 -23.08
CA ALA A 189 10.75 1.47 -22.21
C ALA A 189 11.09 2.95 -22.00
N ALA A 190 11.07 3.73 -23.08
CA ALA A 190 11.25 5.17 -23.02
C ALA A 190 10.14 5.85 -22.21
N ALA A 191 8.88 5.48 -22.43
CA ALA A 191 7.74 6.02 -21.70
C ALA A 191 7.87 5.78 -20.19
N ARG A 192 8.34 4.60 -19.76
CA ARG A 192 8.61 4.33 -18.35
C ARG A 192 9.61 5.31 -17.75
N GLY A 193 10.70 5.61 -18.45
CA GLY A 193 11.70 6.56 -17.98
C GLY A 193 11.15 8.00 -17.93
N VAL A 194 10.39 8.40 -18.94
CA VAL A 194 9.72 9.73 -18.99
C VAL A 194 8.76 9.91 -17.80
N LEU A 195 8.00 8.86 -17.45
CA LEU A 195 7.02 8.89 -16.36
C LEU A 195 7.62 8.58 -14.97
N ALA A 196 8.90 8.18 -14.90
CA ALA A 196 9.58 7.99 -13.62
C ALA A 196 10.06 9.32 -13.02
N SER A 197 10.26 10.34 -13.85
CA SER A 197 10.58 11.70 -13.42
C SER A 197 9.31 12.39 -12.89
N PRO A 198 9.40 13.26 -11.87
CA PRO A 198 8.24 14.00 -11.36
C PRO A 198 7.49 14.71 -12.48
N GLY A 199 6.15 14.60 -12.49
CA GLY A 199 5.30 15.28 -13.45
C GLY A 199 5.49 16.80 -13.38
N THR A 200 5.50 17.44 -14.55
CA THR A 200 5.62 18.91 -14.64
C THR A 200 4.27 19.61 -14.60
N GLY A 201 3.16 18.87 -14.64
CA GLY A 201 1.80 19.40 -14.68
C GLY A 201 1.12 19.43 -13.31
N THR A 202 0.60 20.58 -12.92
CA THR A 202 -0.31 20.76 -11.77
C THR A 202 -1.80 20.78 -12.16
N GLY A 203 -2.12 20.57 -13.45
CA GLY A 203 -3.45 20.84 -14.01
C GLY A 203 -4.14 19.67 -14.73
N THR A 204 -5.46 19.77 -14.86
CA THR A 204 -6.38 18.84 -15.53
C THR A 204 -6.36 18.94 -17.08
N GLY A 205 -5.27 19.46 -17.65
CA GLY A 205 -5.21 19.83 -19.06
C GLY A 205 -5.55 18.68 -20.02
N ARG A 206 -6.24 19.01 -21.11
CA ARG A 206 -6.66 18.10 -22.18
C ARG A 206 -5.67 18.03 -23.35
N ASP A 207 -4.57 18.79 -23.32
CA ASP A 207 -3.60 18.77 -24.41
C ASP A 207 -2.69 17.52 -24.35
N THR A 208 -3.10 16.48 -25.06
CA THR A 208 -2.31 15.25 -25.21
C THR A 208 -1.17 15.39 -26.23
N GLY A 209 -0.96 16.58 -26.84
CA GLY A 209 0.18 16.89 -27.70
C GLY A 209 1.52 17.04 -26.95
N THR A 210 1.47 17.03 -25.61
CA THR A 210 2.66 17.12 -24.75
C THR A 210 3.54 15.86 -24.80
N ALA A 211 4.79 16.00 -24.35
CA ALA A 211 5.71 14.88 -24.12
C ALA A 211 5.12 13.78 -23.20
N GLU A 212 4.31 14.16 -22.22
CA GLU A 212 3.59 13.20 -21.35
C GLU A 212 2.50 12.47 -22.13
N GLY A 213 1.72 13.18 -22.94
CA GLY A 213 0.73 12.55 -23.82
C GLY A 213 1.36 11.58 -24.82
N ALA A 214 2.54 11.91 -25.36
CA ALA A 214 3.32 11.00 -26.20
C ALA A 214 3.75 9.74 -25.44
N ALA A 215 4.17 9.87 -24.17
CA ALA A 215 4.46 8.73 -23.31
C ALA A 215 3.21 7.86 -23.07
N GLY A 216 2.05 8.46 -22.80
CA GLY A 216 0.78 7.72 -22.65
C GLY A 216 0.39 6.91 -23.90
N ARG A 217 0.53 7.51 -25.10
CA ARG A 217 0.31 6.78 -26.37
C ARG A 217 1.34 5.67 -26.59
N ALA A 218 2.61 5.90 -26.27
CA ALA A 218 3.65 4.89 -26.36
C ALA A 218 3.37 3.71 -25.42
N VAL A 219 2.83 3.96 -24.21
CA VAL A 219 2.35 2.91 -23.31
C VAL A 219 1.25 2.09 -23.96
N ALA A 220 0.21 2.72 -24.51
CA ALA A 220 -0.89 2.02 -25.17
C ALA A 220 -0.40 1.12 -26.33
N ARG A 221 0.48 1.65 -27.19
CA ARG A 221 1.10 0.88 -28.29
C ARG A 221 1.94 -0.29 -27.76
N GLY A 222 2.72 -0.06 -26.72
CA GLY A 222 3.55 -1.08 -26.09
C GLY A 222 2.74 -2.22 -25.48
N LEU A 223 1.65 -1.90 -24.77
CA LEU A 223 0.74 -2.89 -24.20
C LEU A 223 0.03 -3.70 -25.30
N ALA A 224 -0.37 -3.04 -26.40
CA ALA A 224 -0.99 -3.70 -27.54
C ALA A 224 -0.05 -4.75 -28.18
N ALA A 225 1.23 -4.40 -28.31
CA ALA A 225 2.25 -5.29 -28.85
C ALA A 225 2.61 -6.43 -27.89
N ALA A 226 2.67 -6.15 -26.58
CA ALA A 226 3.06 -7.13 -25.56
C ALA A 226 2.11 -8.33 -25.45
N GLY A 227 0.82 -8.17 -25.81
CA GLY A 227 -0.15 -9.28 -25.86
C GLY A 227 0.12 -10.29 -26.98
N GLY A 228 0.85 -9.91 -28.03
CA GLY A 228 1.20 -10.77 -29.18
C GLY A 228 2.69 -11.03 -29.38
N GLN A 229 3.56 -10.26 -28.72
CA GLN A 229 5.01 -10.32 -28.89
C GLN A 229 5.68 -10.40 -27.51
N ARG A 230 6.09 -11.59 -27.10
CA ARG A 230 7.15 -11.71 -26.08
C ARG A 230 8.45 -11.35 -26.77
N LEU A 231 9.17 -10.35 -26.27
CA LEU A 231 10.59 -10.26 -26.62
C LEU A 231 11.25 -11.55 -26.15
N PRO A 232 11.85 -12.33 -27.07
CA PRO A 232 12.70 -13.43 -26.67
C PRO A 232 13.82 -12.85 -25.82
N ASP A 233 14.09 -13.48 -24.68
CA ASP A 233 15.34 -13.28 -23.94
C ASP A 233 15.56 -11.93 -23.27
N VAL A 234 14.51 -11.21 -22.84
CA VAL A 234 14.67 -10.24 -21.74
C VAL A 234 14.33 -10.97 -20.44
N PRO A 235 15.34 -11.38 -19.64
CA PRO A 235 15.05 -11.91 -18.32
C PRO A 235 14.33 -10.81 -17.52
N TRP A 236 13.14 -11.13 -16.99
CA TRP A 236 12.36 -10.25 -16.11
C TRP A 236 11.95 -8.93 -16.75
N TRP A 237 11.33 -9.02 -17.92
CA TRP A 237 10.57 -7.92 -18.48
C TRP A 237 9.79 -7.17 -17.38
N PRO A 238 9.97 -5.85 -17.21
CA PRO A 238 9.50 -5.09 -16.04
C PRO A 238 7.97 -5.04 -15.88
N LEU A 239 7.23 -5.63 -16.81
CA LEU A 239 5.79 -5.76 -16.75
C LEU A 239 5.32 -6.78 -15.70
N GLY A 240 6.12 -7.79 -15.31
CA GLY A 240 5.62 -8.86 -14.45
C GLY A 240 4.29 -9.45 -14.95
N PHE A 241 3.46 -10.00 -14.07
CA PHE A 241 2.09 -10.41 -14.41
C PHE A 241 1.10 -9.22 -14.50
N GLU A 242 1.50 -8.02 -14.09
CA GLU A 242 0.61 -6.87 -13.86
C GLU A 242 1.10 -5.60 -14.60
N ALA A 243 1.46 -5.79 -15.87
CA ALA A 243 1.94 -4.76 -16.78
C ALA A 243 1.14 -3.45 -16.72
N VAL A 244 -0.17 -3.64 -16.87
CA VAL A 244 -1.19 -2.62 -16.99
C VAL A 244 -1.28 -1.80 -15.70
N GLN A 245 -1.34 -2.47 -14.55
CA GLN A 245 -1.45 -1.81 -13.24
C GLN A 245 -0.24 -0.91 -12.99
N ARG A 246 0.97 -1.41 -13.24
CA ARG A 246 2.21 -0.64 -13.00
C ARG A 246 2.27 0.62 -13.87
N PHE A 247 1.90 0.51 -15.15
CA PHE A 247 1.91 1.67 -16.04
C PHE A 247 0.77 2.64 -15.78
N ALA A 248 -0.40 2.15 -15.36
CA ALA A 248 -1.49 2.99 -14.90
C ALA A 248 -1.09 3.81 -13.66
N GLU A 249 -0.48 3.17 -12.66
CA GLU A 249 0.04 3.83 -11.45
C GLU A 249 1.15 4.83 -11.77
N LEU A 250 2.07 4.45 -12.66
CA LEU A 250 3.15 5.34 -13.11
C LEU A 250 2.62 6.54 -13.92
N SER A 251 1.54 6.36 -14.68
CA SER A 251 0.93 7.44 -15.46
C SER A 251 0.00 8.33 -14.64
N ALA A 252 -0.51 7.87 -13.49
CA ALA A 252 -1.50 8.60 -12.70
C ALA A 252 -1.03 10.00 -12.24
N PRO A 253 0.24 10.22 -11.82
CA PRO A 253 0.79 11.56 -11.57
C PRO A 253 0.87 12.47 -12.79
N HIS A 254 0.75 11.93 -14.00
CA HIS A 254 0.92 12.64 -15.28
C HIS A 254 -0.44 12.73 -15.99
N PRO A 255 -1.24 13.78 -15.74
CA PRO A 255 -2.63 13.85 -16.22
C PRO A 255 -2.75 13.74 -17.74
N TYR A 256 -1.79 14.26 -18.49
CA TYR A 256 -1.75 14.15 -19.95
C TYR A 256 -1.39 12.73 -20.44
N ALA A 257 -0.45 12.06 -19.77
CA ALA A 257 -0.09 10.68 -20.11
C ALA A 257 -1.24 9.72 -19.81
N SER A 258 -1.86 9.85 -18.64
CA SER A 258 -3.03 9.05 -18.25
C SER A 258 -4.21 9.29 -19.19
N ALA A 259 -4.48 10.55 -19.59
CA ALA A 259 -5.52 10.86 -20.59
C ALA A 259 -5.21 10.20 -21.94
N ALA A 260 -4.00 10.37 -22.46
CA ALA A 260 -3.62 9.83 -23.75
C ALA A 260 -3.61 8.29 -23.79
N LEU A 261 -3.21 7.65 -22.70
CA LEU A 261 -3.31 6.20 -22.52
C LEU A 261 -4.77 5.74 -22.56
N PHE A 262 -5.64 6.42 -21.80
CA PHE A 262 -7.07 6.14 -21.78
C PHE A 262 -7.71 6.30 -23.17
N GLU A 263 -7.48 7.44 -23.83
CA GLU A 263 -8.01 7.74 -25.17
C GLU A 263 -7.58 6.71 -26.22
N ALA A 264 -6.31 6.29 -26.19
CA ALA A 264 -5.78 5.31 -27.13
C ALA A 264 -6.33 3.88 -26.90
N ALA A 265 -6.81 3.58 -25.69
CA ALA A 265 -7.12 2.22 -25.27
C ALA A 265 -8.63 1.95 -25.07
N ALA A 266 -9.43 2.95 -24.70
CA ALA A 266 -10.84 2.78 -24.30
C ALA A 266 -11.75 2.22 -25.41
N GLY A 267 -11.53 2.63 -26.66
CA GLY A 267 -12.30 2.16 -27.83
C GLY A 267 -11.64 1.01 -28.61
N HIS A 268 -10.59 0.40 -28.05
CA HIS A 268 -9.78 -0.55 -28.80
C HIS A 268 -10.47 -1.91 -28.96
N ARG A 269 -10.21 -2.62 -30.07
CA ARG A 269 -10.82 -3.94 -30.36
C ARG A 269 -10.37 -5.04 -29.39
N SER A 270 -9.15 -4.94 -28.86
CA SER A 270 -8.61 -5.86 -27.84
C SER A 270 -9.15 -5.50 -26.44
N ALA A 271 -9.73 -6.50 -25.77
CA ALA A 271 -10.20 -6.40 -24.39
C ALA A 271 -9.08 -6.07 -23.40
N ASP A 272 -7.86 -6.56 -23.62
CA ASP A 272 -6.71 -6.25 -22.77
C ASP A 272 -6.41 -4.75 -22.71
N LEU A 273 -6.57 -4.06 -23.85
CA LEU A 273 -6.38 -2.61 -23.92
C LEU A 273 -7.57 -1.86 -23.32
N ARG A 274 -8.81 -2.30 -23.55
CA ARG A 274 -9.97 -1.70 -22.87
C ARG A 274 -9.86 -1.83 -21.36
N ARG A 275 -9.44 -3.00 -20.87
CA ARG A 275 -9.06 -3.23 -19.47
C ARG A 275 -7.97 -2.26 -19.02
N ALA A 276 -6.93 -2.04 -19.83
CA ALA A 276 -5.89 -1.08 -19.50
C ALA A 276 -6.39 0.36 -19.40
N ALA A 277 -7.36 0.75 -20.23
CA ALA A 277 -8.02 2.04 -20.13
C ALA A 277 -8.75 2.20 -18.79
N VAL A 278 -9.53 1.18 -18.38
CA VAL A 278 -10.25 1.17 -17.09
C VAL A 278 -9.28 1.26 -15.91
N VAL A 279 -8.20 0.48 -15.92
CA VAL A 279 -7.18 0.50 -14.85
C VAL A 279 -6.47 1.86 -14.80
N ALA A 280 -6.15 2.46 -15.95
CA ALA A 280 -5.57 3.80 -16.03
C ALA A 280 -6.51 4.89 -15.50
N ALA A 281 -7.81 4.80 -15.83
CA ALA A 281 -8.84 5.69 -15.28
C ALA A 281 -8.94 5.53 -13.76
N GLY A 282 -9.02 4.29 -13.25
CA GLY A 282 -9.03 4.00 -11.82
C GLY A 282 -7.80 4.56 -11.08
N ALA A 283 -6.60 4.36 -11.62
CA ALA A 283 -5.38 4.91 -11.03
C ALA A 283 -5.39 6.44 -10.97
N ARG A 284 -5.91 7.11 -12.01
CA ARG A 284 -6.07 8.57 -12.04
C ARG A 284 -7.08 9.06 -11.00
N LEU A 285 -8.23 8.37 -10.88
CA LEU A 285 -9.26 8.67 -9.88
C LEU A 285 -8.71 8.56 -8.45
N ARG A 286 -7.83 7.58 -8.20
CA ARG A 286 -7.13 7.40 -6.91
C ARG A 286 -6.05 8.44 -6.63
N TYR A 287 -5.47 9.04 -7.68
CA TYR A 287 -4.39 10.01 -7.51
C TYR A 287 -4.92 11.45 -7.34
N TRP A 288 -5.97 11.83 -8.09
CA TRP A 288 -6.49 13.20 -8.14
C TRP A 288 -7.90 13.31 -7.54
N ARG A 289 -8.20 14.44 -6.88
CA ARG A 289 -9.50 14.75 -6.27
C ARG A 289 -10.55 15.27 -7.24
N ASP A 290 -10.12 16.00 -8.27
CA ASP A 290 -11.00 16.56 -9.31
C ASP A 290 -10.76 15.90 -10.68
N PRO A 291 -11.02 14.59 -10.81
CA PRO A 291 -11.04 13.96 -12.11
C PRO A 291 -12.36 14.30 -12.83
N ALA A 292 -12.26 14.49 -14.14
CA ALA A 292 -13.40 14.79 -14.99
C ALA A 292 -14.50 13.69 -14.82
N PRO A 293 -15.79 14.03 -14.59
CA PRO A 293 -16.89 13.06 -14.40
C PRO A 293 -16.97 11.97 -15.47
N GLU A 294 -16.46 12.25 -16.66
CA GLU A 294 -16.34 11.35 -17.79
C GLU A 294 -15.49 10.11 -17.48
N LEU A 295 -14.53 10.20 -16.54
CA LEU A 295 -13.71 9.05 -16.12
C LEU A 295 -14.53 8.03 -15.33
N TRP A 296 -15.43 8.47 -14.45
CA TRP A 296 -16.36 7.58 -13.76
C TRP A 296 -17.32 6.91 -14.73
N ALA A 297 -17.86 7.67 -15.68
CA ALA A 297 -18.73 7.14 -16.74
C ALA A 297 -17.99 6.09 -17.59
N ALA A 298 -16.73 6.32 -17.92
CA ALA A 298 -15.91 5.37 -18.66
C ALA A 298 -15.63 4.07 -17.89
N VAL A 299 -15.30 4.17 -16.60
CA VAL A 299 -15.15 2.99 -15.73
C VAL A 299 -16.47 2.23 -15.65
N ALA A 300 -17.60 2.92 -15.48
CA ALA A 300 -18.92 2.28 -15.44
C ALA A 300 -19.30 1.59 -16.75
N ALA A 301 -18.93 2.16 -17.90
CA ALA A 301 -19.18 1.56 -19.22
C ALA A 301 -18.52 0.18 -19.37
N GLY A 302 -17.36 -0.04 -18.72
CA GLY A 302 -16.68 -1.35 -18.73
C GLY A 302 -17.44 -2.47 -18.01
N LEU A 303 -18.48 -2.17 -17.21
CA LEU A 303 -19.32 -3.18 -16.55
C LEU A 303 -20.21 -3.99 -17.51
N ASP A 304 -20.42 -3.47 -18.71
CA ASP A 304 -21.18 -4.10 -19.80
C ASP A 304 -20.25 -4.76 -20.86
N ASP A 305 -18.94 -4.78 -20.62
CA ASP A 305 -17.91 -5.32 -21.54
C ASP A 305 -17.54 -6.79 -21.18
N GLU A 306 -16.48 -7.32 -21.81
CA GLU A 306 -15.93 -8.66 -21.58
C GLU A 306 -15.51 -8.86 -20.11
N PRO A 307 -15.51 -10.11 -19.60
CA PRO A 307 -15.33 -10.40 -18.17
C PRO A 307 -14.11 -9.75 -17.51
N ASP A 308 -12.97 -9.69 -18.20
CA ASP A 308 -11.74 -9.10 -17.66
C ASP A 308 -11.81 -7.56 -17.55
N VAL A 309 -12.52 -6.91 -18.47
CA VAL A 309 -12.77 -5.45 -18.43
C VAL A 309 -13.81 -5.13 -17.34
N ALA A 310 -14.86 -5.94 -17.26
CA ALA A 310 -15.89 -5.81 -16.23
C ALA A 310 -15.29 -6.02 -14.82
N SER A 311 -14.41 -7.01 -14.64
CA SER A 311 -13.71 -7.24 -13.37
C SER A 311 -12.86 -6.03 -12.97
N ALA A 312 -12.07 -5.48 -13.89
CA ALA A 312 -11.28 -4.28 -13.62
C ALA A 312 -12.16 -3.05 -13.30
N SER A 313 -13.33 -2.96 -13.93
CA SER A 313 -14.30 -1.89 -13.68
C SER A 313 -14.90 -1.99 -12.28
N VAL A 314 -15.29 -3.21 -11.88
CA VAL A 314 -15.77 -3.49 -10.52
C VAL A 314 -14.69 -3.17 -9.47
N GLU A 315 -13.44 -3.55 -9.71
CA GLU A 315 -12.31 -3.23 -8.81
C GLU A 315 -12.12 -1.72 -8.65
N ALA A 316 -12.09 -0.97 -9.76
CA ALA A 316 -11.96 0.48 -9.74
C ALA A 316 -13.12 1.16 -9.00
N LEU A 317 -14.36 0.68 -9.18
CA LEU A 317 -15.54 1.20 -8.46
C LEU A 317 -15.52 0.82 -6.98
N ALA A 318 -15.02 -0.37 -6.62
CA ALA A 318 -14.91 -0.82 -5.23
C ALA A 318 -13.93 0.03 -4.41
N GLU A 319 -12.92 0.58 -5.06
CA GLU A 319 -11.97 1.51 -4.46
C GLU A 319 -12.47 2.97 -4.48
N GLY A 320 -13.61 3.24 -5.13
CA GLY A 320 -14.16 4.57 -5.32
C GLY A 320 -14.92 5.17 -4.14
N GLY A 321 -15.37 4.36 -3.17
CA GLY A 321 -16.12 4.85 -2.02
C GLY A 321 -17.38 5.63 -2.42
N ALA A 322 -17.64 6.75 -1.74
CA ALA A 322 -18.80 7.59 -2.01
C ALA A 322 -18.66 8.36 -3.34
N ALA A 323 -17.45 8.72 -3.78
CA ALA A 323 -17.22 9.38 -5.07
C ALA A 323 -17.77 8.60 -6.26
N ALA A 324 -17.85 7.27 -6.16
CA ALA A 324 -18.35 6.39 -7.22
C ALA A 324 -19.88 6.23 -7.21
N ALA A 325 -20.61 6.91 -6.32
CA ALA A 325 -22.07 6.85 -6.24
C ALA A 325 -22.81 7.12 -7.58
N PRO A 326 -22.34 8.00 -8.49
CA PRO A 326 -22.96 8.15 -9.82
C PRO A 326 -22.97 6.87 -10.66
N CYS A 327 -22.12 5.89 -10.34
CA CYS A 327 -22.01 4.61 -11.03
C CYS A 327 -22.85 3.48 -10.40
N ALA A 328 -23.67 3.78 -9.39
CA ALA A 328 -24.43 2.78 -8.65
C ALA A 328 -25.45 2.03 -9.54
N ASP A 329 -26.16 2.73 -10.44
CA ASP A 329 -27.16 2.12 -11.31
C ASP A 329 -26.58 1.10 -12.31
N PRO A 330 -25.51 1.41 -13.06
CA PRO A 330 -24.78 0.41 -13.85
C PRO A 330 -24.33 -0.81 -13.02
N LEU A 331 -23.85 -0.58 -11.80
CA LEU A 331 -23.33 -1.63 -10.94
C LEU A 331 -24.43 -2.54 -10.37
N VAL A 332 -25.60 -1.99 -10.04
CA VAL A 332 -26.80 -2.76 -9.68
C VAL A 332 -27.23 -3.66 -10.83
N ARG A 333 -27.32 -3.12 -12.05
CA ARG A 333 -27.64 -3.94 -13.24
C ARG A 333 -26.61 -5.05 -13.45
N HIS A 334 -25.33 -4.78 -13.20
CA HIS A 334 -24.28 -5.79 -13.29
C HIS A 334 -24.48 -6.93 -12.26
N VAL A 335 -24.80 -6.60 -11.01
CA VAL A 335 -25.10 -7.60 -9.96
C VAL A 335 -26.34 -8.42 -10.31
N GLU A 336 -27.41 -7.79 -10.77
CA GLU A 336 -28.65 -8.48 -11.18
C GLU A 336 -28.43 -9.45 -12.35
N ARG A 337 -27.62 -9.05 -13.34
CA ARG A 337 -27.25 -9.90 -14.48
C ARG A 337 -26.38 -11.09 -14.10
N ALA A 338 -25.45 -10.92 -13.17
CA ALA A 338 -24.54 -11.99 -12.75
C ALA A 338 -25.25 -13.13 -11.99
N GLY A 339 -26.39 -12.84 -11.36
CA GLY A 339 -27.19 -13.79 -10.58
C GLY A 339 -26.44 -14.38 -9.37
N ASP A 340 -27.04 -15.38 -8.72
CA ASP A 340 -26.47 -15.98 -7.50
C ASP A 340 -25.39 -17.05 -7.76
N ALA A 341 -25.30 -17.62 -8.96
CA ALA A 341 -24.60 -18.89 -9.19
C ALA A 341 -23.26 -18.82 -9.96
N ALA A 342 -22.96 -17.77 -10.74
CA ALA A 342 -21.89 -17.86 -11.74
C ALA A 342 -20.54 -17.20 -11.35
N HIS A 343 -20.51 -16.13 -10.55
CA HIS A 343 -19.25 -15.43 -10.20
C HIS A 343 -19.27 -14.87 -8.78
N ALA A 344 -19.16 -15.74 -7.77
CA ALA A 344 -19.23 -15.36 -6.36
C ALA A 344 -18.21 -14.26 -5.96
N VAL A 345 -17.03 -14.22 -6.60
CA VAL A 345 -15.99 -13.21 -6.33
C VAL A 345 -16.33 -11.86 -6.98
N ALA A 346 -16.65 -11.83 -8.28
CA ALA A 346 -16.99 -10.57 -8.99
C ALA A 346 -18.26 -9.93 -8.43
N THR A 347 -19.29 -10.74 -8.13
CA THR A 347 -20.51 -10.29 -7.47
C THR A 347 -20.23 -9.79 -6.05
N GLY A 348 -19.27 -10.41 -5.34
CA GLY A 348 -18.80 -9.97 -4.04
C GLY A 348 -18.13 -8.60 -4.07
N GLN A 349 -17.28 -8.34 -5.07
CA GLN A 349 -16.61 -7.04 -5.25
C GLN A 349 -17.57 -5.95 -5.74
N ALA A 350 -18.53 -6.28 -6.61
CA ALA A 350 -19.57 -5.34 -7.02
C ALA A 350 -20.46 -4.95 -5.84
N LEU A 351 -20.82 -5.92 -4.99
CA LEU A 351 -21.53 -5.63 -3.75
C LEU A 351 -20.67 -4.81 -2.78
N ARG A 352 -19.37 -5.11 -2.66
CA ARG A 352 -18.42 -4.31 -1.86
C ARG A 352 -18.42 -2.85 -2.31
N ALA A 353 -18.40 -2.61 -3.62
CA ALA A 353 -18.47 -1.28 -4.20
C ALA A 353 -19.78 -0.56 -3.86
N LEU A 354 -20.95 -1.19 -4.04
CA LEU A 354 -22.24 -0.59 -3.67
C LEU A 354 -22.34 -0.28 -2.16
N VAL A 355 -21.79 -1.15 -1.32
CA VAL A 355 -21.72 -0.90 0.13
C VAL A 355 -20.80 0.28 0.44
N GLY A 356 -19.66 0.40 -0.24
CA GLY A 356 -18.74 1.54 -0.13
C GLY A 356 -19.36 2.86 -0.59
N MET A 357 -20.25 2.83 -1.60
CA MET A 357 -21.06 3.97 -2.03
C MET A 357 -22.19 4.31 -1.05
N GLY A 358 -22.56 3.37 -0.17
CA GLY A 358 -23.71 3.48 0.70
C GLY A 358 -25.06 3.33 -0.01
N ASP A 359 -25.13 2.62 -1.14
CA ASP A 359 -26.38 2.44 -1.89
C ASP A 359 -27.40 1.55 -1.14
N ASP A 360 -28.58 2.09 -0.82
CA ASP A 360 -29.58 1.40 0.02
C ASP A 360 -30.10 0.08 -0.56
N ARG A 361 -29.94 -0.18 -1.87
CA ARG A 361 -30.31 -1.46 -2.49
C ARG A 361 -29.34 -2.57 -2.09
N ALA A 362 -28.11 -2.24 -1.70
CA ALA A 362 -27.11 -3.22 -1.28
C ALA A 362 -27.36 -3.81 0.11
N ALA A 363 -28.21 -3.19 0.95
CA ALA A 363 -28.44 -3.62 2.33
C ALA A 363 -28.92 -5.08 2.43
N ASP A 364 -29.86 -5.49 1.55
CA ASP A 364 -30.43 -6.83 1.59
C ASP A 364 -29.44 -7.89 1.04
N TRP A 365 -28.68 -7.54 0.01
CA TRP A 365 -27.58 -8.38 -0.49
C TRP A 365 -26.46 -8.56 0.53
N TYR A 366 -26.12 -7.48 1.26
CA TYR A 366 -25.15 -7.53 2.35
C TYR A 366 -25.63 -8.45 3.48
N ALA A 367 -26.90 -8.31 3.89
CA ALA A 367 -27.53 -9.19 4.88
C ALA A 367 -27.44 -10.67 4.49
N ALA A 368 -27.75 -10.99 3.23
CA ALA A 368 -27.72 -12.36 2.72
C ALA A 368 -26.31 -12.97 2.70
N ARG A 369 -25.28 -12.14 2.48
CA ARG A 369 -23.87 -12.56 2.34
C ARG A 369 -23.00 -12.25 3.56
N LEU A 370 -23.60 -11.88 4.68
CA LEU A 370 -22.91 -11.55 5.93
C LEU A 370 -22.02 -12.72 6.39
N GLY A 371 -20.72 -12.44 6.56
CA GLY A 371 -19.70 -13.44 6.91
C GLY A 371 -18.83 -13.91 5.75
N SER A 372 -19.14 -13.49 4.51
CA SER A 372 -18.18 -13.55 3.41
C SER A 372 -16.98 -12.65 3.73
N HIS A 373 -15.76 -13.20 3.60
CA HIS A 373 -14.53 -12.42 3.79
C HIS A 373 -14.36 -11.32 2.73
N TRP A 374 -15.05 -11.45 1.58
CA TRP A 374 -15.03 -10.46 0.50
C TRP A 374 -15.81 -9.17 0.81
N LEU A 375 -16.69 -9.17 1.83
CA LEU A 375 -17.56 -8.04 2.18
C LEU A 375 -17.07 -7.26 3.42
N ASP A 376 -15.75 -7.12 3.57
CA ASP A 376 -15.18 -6.29 4.63
C ASP A 376 -15.22 -4.80 4.27
N VAL A 377 -16.41 -4.22 4.36
CA VAL A 377 -16.65 -2.78 4.19
C VAL A 377 -17.15 -2.21 5.51
N ALA A 378 -16.54 -1.11 5.93
CA ALA A 378 -16.97 -0.29 7.04
C ALA A 378 -16.53 1.16 6.77
N PRO A 379 -17.26 2.17 7.30
CA PRO A 379 -18.48 2.04 8.11
C PRO A 379 -19.73 1.70 7.28
N LEU A 380 -20.74 1.08 7.92
CA LEU A 380 -22.05 0.85 7.28
C LEU A 380 -23.03 1.98 7.65
N PRO A 381 -23.87 2.46 6.72
CA PRO A 381 -24.84 3.52 7.02
C PRO A 381 -25.82 3.14 8.14
N ALA A 382 -25.99 4.02 9.14
CA ALA A 382 -26.93 3.79 10.25
C ALA A 382 -28.38 3.62 9.78
N ARG A 383 -28.76 4.24 8.65
CA ARG A 383 -30.07 4.06 8.00
C ARG A 383 -30.38 2.61 7.57
N TRP A 384 -29.37 1.75 7.46
CA TRP A 384 -29.56 0.32 7.17
C TRP A 384 -29.90 -0.51 8.40
N ALA A 385 -29.82 0.06 9.60
CA ALA A 385 -30.07 -0.65 10.84
C ALA A 385 -31.42 -1.40 10.87
N PRO A 386 -32.56 -0.86 10.38
CA PRO A 386 -33.82 -1.61 10.36
C PRO A 386 -33.76 -2.93 9.59
N ARG A 387 -32.96 -3.00 8.51
CA ARG A 387 -32.79 -4.21 7.68
C ARG A 387 -31.74 -5.16 8.25
N LEU A 388 -30.64 -4.61 8.77
CA LEU A 388 -29.48 -5.41 9.18
C LEU A 388 -29.53 -5.88 10.63
N LEU A 389 -30.15 -5.13 11.56
CA LEU A 389 -30.21 -5.51 12.98
C LEU A 389 -30.81 -6.89 13.23
N PRO A 390 -31.92 -7.32 12.57
CA PRO A 390 -32.44 -8.67 12.76
C PRO A 390 -31.41 -9.76 12.40
N VAL A 391 -30.62 -9.53 11.35
CA VAL A 391 -29.57 -10.46 10.89
C VAL A 391 -28.40 -10.47 11.87
N PHE A 392 -27.94 -9.28 12.29
CA PHE A 392 -26.85 -9.13 13.26
C PHE A 392 -27.19 -9.81 14.58
N ARG A 393 -28.39 -9.58 15.11
CA ARG A 393 -28.86 -10.20 16.36
C ARG A 393 -28.89 -11.72 16.27
N ARG A 394 -29.44 -12.29 15.19
CA ARG A 394 -29.41 -13.76 14.98
C ARG A 394 -27.99 -14.32 14.97
N ARG A 395 -27.04 -13.61 14.36
CA ARG A 395 -25.62 -14.03 14.33
C ARG A 395 -24.93 -13.90 15.68
N LEU A 396 -25.24 -12.86 16.46
CA LEU A 396 -24.66 -12.68 17.79
C LEU A 396 -25.23 -13.67 18.83
N ALA A 397 -26.48 -14.11 18.65
CA ALA A 397 -27.13 -15.08 19.53
C ALA A 397 -26.57 -16.51 19.39
N ASP A 398 -25.98 -16.86 18.24
CA ASP A 398 -25.34 -18.16 17.99
C ASP A 398 -23.87 -17.98 17.58
N PRO A 399 -22.97 -17.65 18.53
CA PRO A 399 -21.55 -17.44 18.25
C PRO A 399 -20.78 -18.77 18.07
N GLY A 400 -21.43 -19.94 18.24
CA GLY A 400 -20.79 -21.26 18.29
C GLY A 400 -20.17 -21.72 16.96
N ARG A 401 -20.48 -21.05 15.85
CA ARG A 401 -19.69 -21.11 14.62
C ARG A 401 -18.77 -19.91 14.64
N GLU A 402 -17.45 -20.10 14.76
CA GLU A 402 -16.43 -19.05 14.70
C GLU A 402 -16.58 -18.20 13.42
N SER A 403 -17.47 -17.21 13.48
CA SER A 403 -17.82 -16.40 12.34
C SER A 403 -16.92 -15.19 12.35
N HIS A 404 -16.06 -15.09 11.33
CA HIS A 404 -15.27 -13.90 11.05
C HIS A 404 -16.11 -12.59 10.98
N ALA A 405 -17.45 -12.70 10.92
CA ALA A 405 -18.39 -11.58 10.96
C ALA A 405 -18.54 -10.92 12.34
N VAL A 406 -18.38 -11.65 13.45
CA VAL A 406 -18.73 -11.14 14.80
C VAL A 406 -17.96 -9.85 15.15
N PRO A 407 -16.62 -9.77 14.99
CA PRO A 407 -15.90 -8.53 15.25
C PRO A 407 -16.40 -7.34 14.42
N ARG A 408 -16.78 -7.58 13.16
CA ARG A 408 -17.31 -6.56 12.24
C ARG A 408 -18.69 -6.07 12.68
N ILE A 409 -19.56 -6.99 13.08
CA ILE A 409 -20.89 -6.66 13.62
C ILE A 409 -20.72 -5.80 14.87
N LEU A 410 -19.87 -6.18 15.81
CA LEU A 410 -19.63 -5.43 17.04
C LEU A 410 -19.10 -4.01 16.75
N ARG A 411 -18.15 -3.87 15.82
CA ARG A 411 -17.66 -2.56 15.36
C ARG A 411 -18.79 -1.70 14.76
N THR A 412 -19.60 -2.28 13.88
CA THR A 412 -20.73 -1.57 13.24
C THR A 412 -21.77 -1.13 14.26
N LEU A 413 -22.11 -1.97 15.23
CA LEU A 413 -23.05 -1.62 16.29
C LEU A 413 -22.51 -0.49 17.17
N ALA A 414 -21.20 -0.46 17.43
CA ALA A 414 -20.56 0.66 18.11
C ALA A 414 -20.65 1.95 17.29
N GLU A 415 -20.40 1.89 15.98
CA GLU A 415 -20.51 3.04 15.05
C GLU A 415 -21.96 3.57 14.95
N TRP A 416 -22.96 2.70 14.99
CA TRP A 416 -24.38 3.11 14.99
C TRP A 416 -24.86 3.71 16.32
N GLY A 417 -24.11 3.50 17.40
CA GLY A 417 -24.42 4.04 18.72
C GLY A 417 -25.85 3.71 19.17
N PRO A 418 -26.67 4.69 19.59
CA PRO A 418 -28.02 4.45 20.13
C PRO A 418 -28.96 3.66 19.21
N VAL A 419 -28.78 3.75 17.88
CA VAL A 419 -29.60 3.01 16.90
C VAL A 419 -29.46 1.49 17.07
N ALA A 420 -28.32 1.03 17.60
CA ALA A 420 -28.04 -0.39 17.87
C ALA A 420 -28.67 -0.92 19.18
N ALA A 421 -29.42 -0.10 19.93
CA ALA A 421 -30.05 -0.51 21.20
C ALA A 421 -30.86 -1.82 21.15
N PRO A 422 -31.54 -2.21 20.05
CA PRO A 422 -32.21 -3.50 19.97
C PRO A 422 -31.30 -4.73 20.11
N ALA A 423 -29.98 -4.60 19.87
CA ALA A 423 -29.01 -5.70 19.96
C ALA A 423 -28.39 -5.87 21.37
N VAL A 424 -28.77 -5.06 22.35
CA VAL A 424 -28.21 -5.10 23.71
C VAL A 424 -28.31 -6.48 24.38
N PRO A 425 -29.43 -7.24 24.28
CA PRO A 425 -29.52 -8.56 24.90
C PRO A 425 -28.41 -9.52 24.41
N GLU A 426 -28.14 -9.51 23.11
CA GLU A 426 -27.11 -10.36 22.51
C GLU A 426 -25.68 -9.87 22.89
N LEU A 427 -25.46 -8.55 22.93
CA LEU A 427 -24.20 -7.97 23.41
C LEU A 427 -23.89 -8.33 24.86
N VAL A 428 -24.90 -8.32 25.73
CA VAL A 428 -24.75 -8.76 27.14
C VAL A 428 -24.34 -10.23 27.22
N GLY A 429 -24.93 -11.10 26.40
CA GLY A 429 -24.54 -12.51 26.31
C GLY A 429 -23.06 -12.70 25.91
N LEU A 430 -22.53 -11.81 25.08
CA LEU A 430 -21.13 -11.88 24.61
C LEU A 430 -20.10 -11.41 25.66
N LEU A 431 -20.50 -10.73 26.73
CA LEU A 431 -19.59 -10.30 27.80
C LEU A 431 -18.92 -11.48 28.54
N ALA A 432 -19.52 -12.68 28.47
CA ALA A 432 -18.94 -13.91 29.03
C ALA A 432 -17.95 -14.61 28.07
N THR A 433 -17.78 -14.12 26.84
CA THR A 433 -17.04 -14.81 25.77
C THR A 433 -15.69 -14.14 25.46
N ARG A 434 -14.97 -14.66 24.45
CA ARG A 434 -13.76 -14.00 23.90
C ARG A 434 -14.06 -12.63 23.27
N GLY A 435 -15.32 -12.36 22.92
CA GLY A 435 -15.79 -11.09 22.36
C GLY A 435 -16.09 -10.00 23.40
N ALA A 436 -15.86 -10.24 24.68
CA ALA A 436 -16.29 -9.36 25.77
C ALA A 436 -15.83 -7.90 25.62
N ARG A 437 -14.57 -7.67 25.17
CA ARG A 437 -14.03 -6.32 24.99
C ARG A 437 -14.82 -5.53 23.94
N ALA A 438 -15.03 -6.11 22.76
CA ALA A 438 -15.75 -5.46 21.66
C ALA A 438 -17.25 -5.33 21.96
N ALA A 439 -17.84 -6.28 22.69
CA ALA A 439 -19.22 -6.17 23.16
C ALA A 439 -19.39 -5.04 24.19
N ALA A 440 -18.47 -4.90 25.15
CA ALA A 440 -18.45 -3.77 26.08
C ALA A 440 -18.27 -2.44 25.34
N GLU A 441 -17.39 -2.38 24.34
CA GLU A 441 -17.20 -1.20 23.50
C GLU A 441 -18.50 -0.78 22.79
N ALA A 442 -19.21 -1.73 22.17
CA ALA A 442 -20.52 -1.47 21.55
C ALA A 442 -21.58 -1.03 22.57
N LEU A 443 -21.65 -1.66 23.75
CA LEU A 443 -22.58 -1.27 24.82
C LEU A 443 -22.34 0.17 25.30
N GLY A 444 -21.08 0.56 25.49
CA GLY A 444 -20.73 1.93 25.89
C GLY A 444 -21.05 2.97 24.80
N ALA A 445 -20.92 2.60 23.52
CA ALA A 445 -21.30 3.46 22.41
C ALA A 445 -22.83 3.61 22.26
N ILE A 446 -23.60 2.56 22.54
CA ILE A 446 -25.08 2.63 22.64
C ILE A 446 -25.50 3.55 23.80
N GLY A 447 -24.72 3.58 24.89
CA GLY A 447 -24.90 4.49 26.00
C GLY A 447 -26.14 4.18 26.86
N PRO A 448 -26.85 5.20 27.39
CA PRO A 448 -27.92 5.01 28.37
C PRO A 448 -29.08 4.11 27.91
N ALA A 449 -29.32 4.01 26.60
CA ALA A 449 -30.34 3.11 26.04
C ALA A 449 -30.09 1.63 26.43
N ALA A 450 -28.83 1.23 26.66
CA ALA A 450 -28.49 -0.11 27.11
C ALA A 450 -28.82 -0.37 28.60
N ALA A 451 -28.99 0.68 29.43
CA ALA A 451 -29.32 0.53 30.84
C ALA A 451 -30.72 -0.05 31.03
N THR A 452 -31.67 0.41 30.21
CA THR A 452 -33.06 -0.11 30.17
C THR A 452 -33.13 -1.61 29.87
N ARG A 453 -32.05 -2.18 29.33
CA ARG A 453 -31.90 -3.58 28.94
C ARG A 453 -30.95 -4.36 29.87
N ARG A 454 -30.70 -3.86 31.09
CA ARG A 454 -29.96 -4.53 32.18
C ARG A 454 -28.48 -4.82 31.89
N ALA A 455 -27.81 -4.03 31.03
CA ALA A 455 -26.38 -4.20 30.75
C ALA A 455 -25.46 -3.83 31.94
N GLY A 456 -25.92 -3.00 32.88
CA GLY A 456 -25.10 -2.47 33.99
C GLY A 456 -24.52 -3.56 34.91
N GLY A 457 -25.34 -4.54 35.33
CA GLY A 457 -24.88 -5.61 36.23
C GLY A 457 -23.77 -6.48 35.62
N PRO A 458 -23.95 -7.03 34.41
CA PRO A 458 -22.91 -7.79 33.71
C PRO A 458 -21.62 -6.99 33.46
N LEU A 459 -21.72 -5.70 33.13
CA LEU A 459 -20.55 -4.83 32.99
C LEU A 459 -19.83 -4.64 34.32
N ALA A 460 -20.55 -4.37 35.41
CA ALA A 460 -19.96 -4.25 36.76
C ALA A 460 -19.23 -5.54 37.19
N ALA A 461 -19.80 -6.70 36.89
CA ALA A 461 -19.13 -7.98 37.15
C ALA A 461 -17.84 -8.15 36.34
N LEU A 462 -17.81 -7.69 35.09
CA LEU A 462 -16.60 -7.74 34.26
C LEU A 462 -15.52 -6.76 34.72
N VAL A 463 -15.91 -5.63 35.33
CA VAL A 463 -14.97 -4.68 35.94
C VAL A 463 -14.23 -5.28 37.15
N THR A 464 -14.93 -6.06 37.97
CA THR A 464 -14.39 -6.65 39.19
C THR A 464 -13.78 -8.04 38.99
N ALA A 465 -14.05 -8.68 37.85
CA ALA A 465 -13.48 -9.97 37.52
C ALA A 465 -11.94 -9.90 37.45
N GLY A 466 -11.26 -10.71 38.27
CA GLY A 466 -9.82 -10.91 38.15
C GLY A 466 -9.44 -11.51 36.78
N PRO A 467 -8.16 -11.45 36.37
CA PRO A 467 -7.70 -12.07 35.13
C PRO A 467 -7.91 -13.59 35.24
N GLY A 468 -8.97 -14.11 34.62
CA GLY A 468 -9.25 -15.54 34.59
C GLY A 468 -8.15 -16.32 33.86
N PRO A 469 -8.10 -17.66 34.02
CA PRO A 469 -7.13 -18.50 33.32
C PRO A 469 -7.25 -18.32 31.80
N GLY A 470 -6.13 -17.98 31.14
CA GLY A 470 -6.07 -17.71 29.70
C GLY A 470 -6.46 -16.28 29.27
N ARG A 471 -6.84 -15.39 30.19
CA ARG A 471 -7.03 -13.96 29.91
C ARG A 471 -5.77 -13.21 30.34
N HIS A 472 -4.97 -12.73 29.39
CA HIS A 472 -3.87 -11.83 29.75
C HIS A 472 -4.46 -10.53 30.35
N ALA A 473 -3.98 -10.15 31.54
CA ALA A 473 -4.37 -8.92 32.25
C ALA A 473 -4.18 -7.64 31.39
N TRP A 474 -3.39 -7.74 30.32
CA TRP A 474 -3.02 -6.67 29.40
C TRP A 474 -4.03 -6.37 28.27
N HIS A 475 -5.11 -7.16 28.09
CA HIS A 475 -6.04 -6.96 26.95
C HIS A 475 -7.14 -5.89 27.15
N GLY A 476 -7.00 -4.97 28.09
CA GLY A 476 -7.87 -3.78 28.17
C GLY A 476 -9.34 -4.06 28.52
N GLY A 477 -9.68 -5.30 28.93
CA GLY A 477 -11.06 -5.75 29.12
C GLY A 477 -11.76 -5.03 30.28
N ALA A 478 -11.10 -4.94 31.44
CA ALA A 478 -11.66 -4.27 32.62
C ALA A 478 -11.83 -2.76 32.41
N GLN A 479 -10.87 -2.11 31.74
CA GLN A 479 -10.91 -0.69 31.41
C GLN A 479 -12.08 -0.39 30.45
N THR A 480 -12.23 -1.20 29.41
CA THR A 480 -13.34 -1.06 28.44
C THR A 480 -14.69 -1.33 29.10
N ALA A 481 -14.77 -2.32 29.99
CA ALA A 481 -15.99 -2.61 30.75
C ALA A 481 -16.35 -1.47 31.72
N ALA A 482 -15.36 -0.87 32.37
CA ALA A 482 -15.58 0.23 33.32
C ALA A 482 -16.04 1.50 32.60
N TRP A 483 -15.41 1.83 31.46
CA TRP A 483 -15.86 2.90 30.58
C TRP A 483 -17.29 2.66 30.08
N ALA A 484 -17.57 1.45 29.58
CA ALA A 484 -18.90 1.10 29.10
C ALA A 484 -19.95 1.17 30.22
N TYR A 485 -19.61 0.70 31.42
CA TYR A 485 -20.47 0.81 32.60
C TYR A 485 -20.84 2.27 32.86
N TRP A 486 -19.87 3.18 32.91
CA TRP A 486 -20.12 4.61 33.08
C TRP A 486 -21.01 5.18 31.97
N ARG A 487 -20.74 4.87 30.70
CA ARG A 487 -21.56 5.35 29.57
C ARG A 487 -23.01 4.86 29.62
N VAL A 488 -23.25 3.71 30.24
CA VAL A 488 -24.57 3.10 30.38
C VAL A 488 -25.29 3.60 31.63
N THR A 489 -24.63 3.65 32.79
CA THR A 489 -25.27 3.94 34.09
C THR A 489 -25.15 5.40 34.52
N GLY A 490 -24.20 6.14 33.95
CA GLY A 490 -23.82 7.48 34.39
C GLY A 490 -22.86 7.50 35.58
N ASP A 491 -22.52 6.36 36.19
CA ASP A 491 -21.59 6.29 37.34
C ASP A 491 -20.12 6.23 36.89
N PRO A 492 -19.33 7.31 37.08
CA PRO A 492 -17.96 7.38 36.59
C PRO A 492 -16.94 6.64 37.47
N GLU A 493 -17.32 6.27 38.69
CA GLU A 493 -16.35 5.87 39.72
C GLU A 493 -15.59 4.58 39.37
N PRO A 494 -16.22 3.52 38.83
CA PRO A 494 -15.49 2.36 38.34
C PRO A 494 -14.50 2.70 37.22
N ALA A 495 -14.88 3.60 36.29
CA ALA A 495 -14.04 4.01 35.17
C ALA A 495 -12.82 4.80 35.64
N LEU A 496 -13.01 5.78 36.54
CA LEU A 496 -11.93 6.57 37.13
C LEU A 496 -10.91 5.69 37.85
N ARG A 497 -11.38 4.81 38.74
CA ARG A 497 -10.50 3.90 39.48
C ARG A 497 -9.67 3.00 38.57
N VAL A 498 -10.32 2.32 37.62
CA VAL A 498 -9.65 1.31 36.77
C VAL A 498 -8.77 1.95 35.70
N CYS A 499 -9.26 3.00 35.02
CA CYS A 499 -8.46 3.71 34.02
C CYS A 499 -7.34 4.54 34.66
N GLY A 500 -7.59 5.14 35.83
CA GLY A 500 -6.60 5.86 36.62
C GLY A 500 -5.45 4.96 37.10
N ALA A 501 -5.75 3.75 37.57
CA ALA A 501 -4.72 2.78 37.93
C ALA A 501 -3.90 2.35 36.70
N ALA A 502 -4.57 2.14 35.56
CA ALA A 502 -3.94 1.75 34.31
C ALA A 502 -2.99 2.83 33.75
N VAL A 503 -3.39 4.10 33.73
CA VAL A 503 -2.51 5.18 33.24
C VAL A 503 -1.30 5.40 34.16
N ARG A 504 -1.46 5.26 35.48
CA ARG A 504 -0.33 5.30 36.43
C ARG A 504 0.67 4.16 36.22
N ALA A 505 0.19 3.01 35.74
CA ALA A 505 1.04 1.89 35.34
C ALA A 505 1.70 2.09 33.95
N GLY A 506 1.52 3.25 33.30
CA GLY A 506 2.09 3.56 32.00
C GLY A 506 1.35 2.92 30.82
N LEU A 507 0.12 2.43 31.02
CA LEU A 507 -0.69 1.88 29.92
C LEU A 507 -1.18 3.01 29.01
N GLY A 508 -0.91 2.88 27.70
CA GLY A 508 -1.32 3.84 26.67
C GLY A 508 -2.76 3.61 26.16
N GLN A 509 -2.93 3.55 24.84
CA GLN A 509 -4.22 3.18 24.23
C GLN A 509 -4.63 1.74 24.64
N PRO A 510 -5.93 1.45 24.90
CA PRO A 510 -7.10 2.31 24.74
C PRO A 510 -7.44 3.20 25.95
N VAL A 511 -6.69 3.12 27.05
CA VAL A 511 -7.04 3.75 28.34
C VAL A 511 -7.15 5.27 28.24
N LEU A 512 -6.23 5.89 27.50
CA LEU A 512 -6.19 7.33 27.29
C LEU A 512 -7.46 7.85 26.61
N ARG A 513 -8.06 7.09 25.67
CA ARG A 513 -9.37 7.43 25.08
C ARG A 513 -10.46 7.49 26.14
N TYR A 514 -10.50 6.53 27.07
CA TYR A 514 -11.53 6.50 28.11
C TYR A 514 -11.39 7.65 29.11
N LEU A 515 -10.16 8.05 29.43
CA LEU A 515 -9.91 9.24 30.25
C LEU A 515 -10.29 10.53 29.52
N ALA A 516 -10.06 10.62 28.22
CA ALA A 516 -10.51 11.75 27.40
C ALA A 516 -12.04 11.89 27.39
N ASP A 517 -12.78 10.78 27.29
CA ASP A 517 -14.24 10.79 27.34
C ASP A 517 -14.77 11.27 28.70
N LEU A 518 -14.12 10.87 29.82
CA LEU A 518 -14.46 11.33 31.17
C LEU A 518 -14.22 12.84 31.36
N GLY A 519 -13.32 13.43 30.58
CA GLY A 519 -13.03 14.86 30.60
C GLY A 519 -12.62 15.36 31.99
N PRO A 520 -13.21 16.46 32.50
CA PRO A 520 -12.85 17.04 33.80
C PRO A 520 -13.01 16.09 35.00
N LEU A 521 -13.85 15.07 34.91
CA LEU A 521 -14.00 14.06 35.98
C LEU A 521 -12.68 13.30 36.23
N ALA A 522 -11.82 13.19 35.21
CA ALA A 522 -10.52 12.56 35.29
C ALA A 522 -9.37 13.50 35.72
N ALA A 523 -9.67 14.71 36.22
CA ALA A 523 -8.67 15.66 36.74
C ALA A 523 -7.64 15.04 37.73
N PRO A 524 -8.03 14.13 38.66
CA PRO A 524 -7.07 13.47 39.55
C PRO A 524 -6.02 12.58 38.85
N HIS A 525 -6.11 12.40 37.53
CA HIS A 525 -5.19 11.59 36.74
C HIS A 525 -4.35 12.41 35.74
N ALA A 526 -4.50 13.74 35.71
CA ALA A 526 -3.77 14.63 34.81
C ALA A 526 -2.24 14.44 34.92
N ASP A 527 -1.70 14.39 36.15
CA ASP A 527 -0.26 14.22 36.38
C ASP A 527 0.29 12.90 35.83
N ALA A 528 -0.53 11.85 35.78
CA ALA A 528 -0.15 10.56 35.20
C ALA A 528 -0.21 10.58 33.66
N VAL A 529 -1.07 11.41 33.07
CA VAL A 529 -1.17 11.59 31.61
C VAL A 529 -0.03 12.46 31.08
N ARG A 530 0.38 13.49 31.82
CA ARG A 530 1.41 14.46 31.41
C ARG A 530 2.70 13.83 30.84
N PRO A 531 3.36 12.84 31.49
CA PRO A 531 4.59 12.25 30.95
C PRO A 531 4.36 11.45 29.65
N LEU A 532 3.12 11.05 29.35
CA LEU A 532 2.80 10.30 28.14
C LEU A 532 2.72 11.18 26.88
N LEU A 533 2.65 12.51 27.03
CA LEU A 533 2.72 13.47 25.92
C LEU A 533 4.05 13.36 25.14
N THR A 534 5.12 12.88 25.78
CA THR A 534 6.45 12.76 25.18
C THR A 534 6.93 11.31 25.04
N CYS A 535 6.05 10.32 25.25
CA CYS A 535 6.45 8.91 25.15
C CYS A 535 6.80 8.51 23.70
N PRO A 536 7.62 7.46 23.46
CA PRO A 536 8.02 7.08 22.10
C PRO A 536 6.86 6.62 21.19
N GLY A 537 5.74 6.14 21.73
CA GLY A 537 4.63 5.60 20.95
C GLY A 537 3.66 6.67 20.42
N GLU A 538 3.62 6.86 19.11
CA GLU A 538 2.77 7.84 18.39
C GLU A 538 1.28 7.78 18.78
N TRP A 539 0.71 6.57 18.82
CA TRP A 539 -0.68 6.33 19.25
C TRP A 539 -0.93 6.72 20.72
N SER A 540 0.04 6.48 21.60
CA SER A 540 -0.04 6.84 23.00
C SER A 540 0.11 8.35 23.20
N ARG A 541 1.03 9.00 22.47
CA ARG A 541 1.15 10.47 22.49
C ARG A 541 -0.13 11.16 22.03
N THR A 542 -0.70 10.74 20.90
CA THR A 542 -1.96 11.29 20.37
C THR A 542 -3.10 11.10 21.37
N GLY A 543 -3.20 9.91 21.98
CA GLY A 543 -4.17 9.65 23.04
C GLY A 543 -3.96 10.50 24.28
N ALA A 544 -2.70 10.70 24.69
CA ALA A 544 -2.35 11.49 25.86
C ALA A 544 -2.63 12.96 25.65
N ALA A 545 -2.39 13.48 24.44
CA ALA A 545 -2.72 14.86 24.06
C ALA A 545 -4.23 15.11 24.13
N GLU A 546 -5.03 14.22 23.54
CA GLU A 546 -6.49 14.29 23.59
C GLU A 546 -7.00 14.23 25.05
N ALA A 547 -6.50 13.26 25.84
CA ALA A 547 -6.88 13.10 27.24
C ALA A 547 -6.46 14.31 28.08
N TRP A 548 -5.23 14.80 27.93
CA TRP A 548 -4.72 15.97 28.64
C TRP A 548 -5.63 17.16 28.41
N TRP A 549 -5.87 17.54 27.15
CA TRP A 549 -6.71 18.69 26.83
C TRP A 549 -8.16 18.52 27.33
N ARG A 550 -8.76 17.33 27.18
CA ARG A 550 -10.13 17.09 27.69
C ARG A 550 -10.22 17.14 29.21
N ILE A 551 -9.17 16.77 29.92
CA ILE A 551 -9.11 16.76 31.39
C ILE A 551 -8.85 18.17 31.94
N THR A 552 -7.89 18.88 31.38
CA THR A 552 -7.35 20.12 31.96
C THR A 552 -7.84 21.39 31.27
N GLY A 553 -8.29 21.29 30.02
CA GLY A 553 -8.52 22.44 29.13
C GLY A 553 -7.23 23.10 28.62
N ASP A 554 -6.06 22.63 29.03
CA ASP A 554 -4.76 23.21 28.66
C ASP A 554 -4.30 22.70 27.28
N ALA A 555 -4.60 23.48 26.25
CA ALA A 555 -4.34 23.11 24.86
C ALA A 555 -2.85 23.11 24.43
N PRO A 556 -1.99 24.08 24.82
CA PRO A 556 -0.62 24.17 24.31
C PRO A 556 0.21 22.88 24.40
N PRO A 557 0.24 22.13 25.52
CA PRO A 557 0.99 20.87 25.58
C PRO A 557 0.41 19.78 24.68
N ALA A 558 -0.92 19.73 24.55
CA ALA A 558 -1.59 18.77 23.68
C ALA A 558 -1.31 19.07 22.20
N VAL A 559 -1.44 20.33 21.77
CA VAL A 559 -1.15 20.75 20.39
C VAL A 559 0.31 20.46 20.04
N SER A 560 1.26 20.79 20.93
CA SER A 560 2.69 20.51 20.72
C SER A 560 2.97 19.02 20.51
N ALA A 561 2.30 18.14 21.24
CA ALA A 561 2.43 16.69 21.07
C ALA A 561 1.77 16.15 19.79
N LEU A 562 0.74 16.83 19.25
CA LEU A 562 -0.01 16.40 18.06
C LEU A 562 0.65 16.83 16.75
N LEU A 563 1.32 17.99 16.70
CA LEU A 563 1.89 18.53 15.46
C LEU A 563 2.88 17.58 14.75
N PRO A 564 3.81 16.89 15.44
CA PRO A 564 4.71 15.93 14.79
C PRO A 564 3.98 14.79 14.08
N GLU A 565 2.79 14.42 14.55
CA GLU A 565 1.99 13.32 14.00
C GLU A 565 1.38 13.67 12.63
N LEU A 566 1.42 14.94 12.22
CA LEU A 566 1.01 15.40 10.89
C LEU A 566 2.10 15.22 9.82
N ALA A 567 3.33 14.85 10.20
CA ALA A 567 4.46 14.71 9.27
C ALA A 567 4.20 13.80 8.03
N PRO A 568 3.39 12.72 8.09
CA PRO A 568 3.07 11.92 6.91
C PRO A 568 2.35 12.72 5.79
N LEU A 569 1.62 13.78 6.14
CA LEU A 569 0.90 14.61 5.16
C LEU A 569 1.86 15.29 4.17
N ALA A 570 3.05 15.71 4.62
CA ALA A 570 4.07 16.28 3.73
C ALA A 570 4.53 15.31 2.61
N ARG A 571 4.23 14.01 2.74
CA ARG A 571 4.50 12.98 1.72
C ARG A 571 3.24 12.49 1.02
N HIS A 572 2.13 13.25 1.08
CA HIS A 572 0.81 12.85 0.60
C HIS A 572 0.37 11.46 1.10
N SER A 573 0.57 11.22 2.39
CA SER A 573 0.21 9.97 3.04
C SER A 573 -0.67 10.25 4.25
N VAL A 574 -1.76 9.49 4.37
CA VAL A 574 -2.65 9.48 5.52
C VAL A 574 -2.65 8.11 6.18
N THR A 575 -2.64 8.11 7.50
CA THR A 575 -2.83 6.92 8.33
C THR A 575 -4.03 7.12 9.24
N PRO A 576 -4.60 6.06 9.82
CA PRO A 576 -5.65 6.20 10.83
C PRO A 576 -5.25 7.10 12.01
N LEU A 577 -3.96 7.17 12.33
CA LEU A 577 -3.43 8.07 13.35
C LEU A 577 -3.52 9.53 12.91
N VAL A 578 -3.04 9.87 11.72
CA VAL A 578 -3.10 11.24 11.17
C VAL A 578 -4.54 11.74 11.16
N LEU A 579 -5.48 10.91 10.70
CA LEU A 579 -6.89 11.26 10.70
C LEU A 579 -7.42 11.55 12.11
N ARG A 580 -7.05 10.72 13.09
CA ARG A 580 -7.40 10.98 14.50
C ARG A 580 -6.77 12.30 15.00
N THR A 581 -5.50 12.55 14.69
CA THR A 581 -4.80 13.79 15.06
C THR A 581 -5.52 15.02 14.51
N VAL A 582 -5.90 15.01 13.23
CA VAL A 582 -6.68 16.09 12.61
C VAL A 582 -8.01 16.32 13.34
N ARG A 583 -8.75 15.25 13.64
CA ARG A 583 -10.00 15.34 14.42
C ARG A 583 -9.77 15.96 15.79
N VAL A 584 -8.75 15.51 16.53
CA VAL A 584 -8.44 16.06 17.86
C VAL A 584 -8.08 17.54 17.78
N LEU A 585 -7.23 17.94 16.82
CA LEU A 585 -6.89 19.35 16.59
C LEU A 585 -8.13 20.20 16.27
N GLY A 586 -9.04 19.69 15.43
CA GLY A 586 -10.32 20.33 15.16
C GLY A 586 -11.18 20.49 16.41
N THR A 587 -11.23 19.48 17.28
CA THR A 587 -11.97 19.59 18.55
C THR A 587 -11.35 20.59 19.53
N ILE A 588 -10.02 20.78 19.51
CA ILE A 588 -9.33 21.79 20.31
C ILE A 588 -9.74 23.21 19.88
N GLY A 589 -9.98 23.43 18.58
CA GLY A 589 -10.39 24.73 18.02
C GLY A 589 -9.23 25.72 17.94
N GLY A 590 -9.51 27.02 18.09
CA GLY A 590 -8.54 28.13 17.93
C GLY A 590 -7.12 27.93 18.48
N PRO A 591 -6.92 27.35 19.68
CA PRO A 591 -5.57 27.07 20.20
C PRO A 591 -4.70 26.15 19.31
N ALA A 592 -5.32 25.39 18.40
CA ALA A 592 -4.63 24.55 17.42
C ALA A 592 -4.23 25.30 16.12
N ALA A 593 -4.24 26.64 16.11
CA ALA A 593 -3.89 27.47 14.95
C ALA A 593 -2.54 27.11 14.28
N ALA A 594 -1.59 26.56 15.04
CA ALA A 594 -0.31 26.08 14.50
C ALA A 594 -0.45 24.97 13.43
N ALA A 595 -1.59 24.28 13.37
CA ALA A 595 -1.88 23.25 12.35
C ALA A 595 -2.44 23.82 11.04
N LEU A 596 -2.92 25.08 11.02
CA LEU A 596 -3.59 25.68 9.86
C LEU A 596 -2.79 25.58 8.55
N PRO A 597 -1.47 25.83 8.50
CA PRO A 597 -0.71 25.74 7.23
C PRO A 597 -0.82 24.37 6.58
N VAL A 598 -0.64 23.29 7.37
CA VAL A 598 -0.74 21.91 6.88
C VAL A 598 -2.18 21.57 6.50
N LEU A 599 -3.17 22.02 7.27
CA LEU A 599 -4.59 21.76 6.98
C LEU A 599 -5.06 22.46 5.70
N HIS A 600 -4.64 23.71 5.44
CA HIS A 600 -4.93 24.39 4.18
C HIS A 600 -4.22 23.74 2.98
N GLU A 601 -2.98 23.29 3.15
CA GLU A 601 -2.28 22.53 2.12
C GLU A 601 -3.05 21.26 1.76
N VAL A 602 -3.49 20.49 2.78
CA VAL A 602 -4.33 19.31 2.56
C VAL A 602 -5.64 19.69 1.89
N ALA A 603 -6.33 20.75 2.31
CA ALA A 603 -7.63 21.12 1.75
C ALA A 603 -7.55 21.59 0.30
N SER A 604 -6.48 22.31 -0.06
CA SER A 604 -6.26 22.87 -1.41
C SER A 604 -5.55 21.90 -2.36
N SER A 605 -4.93 20.83 -1.85
CA SER A 605 -4.23 19.86 -2.67
C SER A 605 -5.16 19.20 -3.70
N PRO A 606 -4.84 19.26 -5.00
CA PRO A 606 -5.55 18.48 -6.02
C PRO A 606 -5.24 16.98 -5.93
N ARG A 607 -4.13 16.61 -5.28
CA ARG A 607 -3.69 15.23 -5.07
C ARG A 607 -4.30 14.63 -3.81
N ARG A 608 -4.67 13.34 -3.89
CA ARG A 608 -5.16 12.55 -2.76
C ARG A 608 -4.03 12.07 -1.83
N TYR A 609 -4.34 11.90 -0.55
CA TYR A 609 -3.38 11.45 0.48
C TYR A 609 -3.40 9.94 0.73
N GLY A 610 -4.24 9.19 0.01
CA GLY A 610 -4.43 7.75 0.13
C GLY A 610 -5.45 7.25 -0.88
N GLY A 611 -6.02 6.08 -0.65
CA GLY A 611 -7.18 5.62 -1.42
C GLY A 611 -8.37 6.57 -1.27
N ILE A 612 -9.28 6.59 -2.25
CA ILE A 612 -10.38 7.55 -2.32
C ILE A 612 -11.19 7.64 -1.00
N PRO A 613 -11.62 6.53 -0.37
CA PRO A 613 -12.43 6.61 0.86
C PRO A 613 -11.68 7.28 2.02
N MET A 614 -10.40 6.97 2.18
CA MET A 614 -9.58 7.52 3.27
C MET A 614 -9.24 9.00 3.02
N ASP A 615 -9.05 9.40 1.76
CA ASP A 615 -8.84 10.80 1.39
C ASP A 615 -10.12 11.64 1.57
N GLU A 616 -11.29 11.09 1.25
CA GLU A 616 -12.58 11.75 1.52
C GLU A 616 -12.81 11.94 3.03
N GLU A 617 -12.52 10.90 3.83
CA GLU A 617 -12.62 10.98 5.30
C GLU A 617 -11.65 12.03 5.87
N LEU A 618 -10.41 12.06 5.37
CA LEU A 618 -9.44 13.09 5.73
C LEU A 618 -9.93 14.49 5.34
N LEU A 619 -10.41 14.68 4.11
CA LEU A 619 -10.86 15.98 3.63
C LEU A 619 -12.07 16.49 4.43
N GLY A 620 -12.98 15.60 4.80
CA GLY A 620 -14.07 15.91 5.73
C GLY A 620 -13.54 16.39 7.09
N ALA A 621 -12.66 15.61 7.71
CA ALA A 621 -12.06 15.96 9.01
C ALA A 621 -11.24 17.27 8.96
N VAL A 622 -10.52 17.53 7.86
CA VAL A 622 -9.76 18.77 7.66
C VAL A 622 -10.69 19.97 7.53
N ARG A 623 -11.79 19.87 6.78
CA ARG A 623 -12.77 20.96 6.65
C ARG A 623 -13.45 21.29 7.98
N GLU A 624 -13.83 20.27 8.73
CA GLU A 624 -14.36 20.42 10.09
C GLU A 624 -13.33 21.09 11.01
N ALA A 625 -12.07 20.65 10.96
CA ALA A 625 -11.00 21.22 11.77
C ALA A 625 -10.70 22.68 11.39
N LEU A 626 -10.60 23.02 10.10
CA LEU A 626 -10.41 24.40 9.64
C LEU A 626 -11.53 25.31 10.15
N THR A 627 -12.79 24.88 9.98
CA THR A 627 -13.96 25.64 10.46
C THR A 627 -13.89 25.88 11.97
N ALA A 628 -13.49 24.88 12.75
CA ALA A 628 -13.41 24.98 14.20
C ALA A 628 -12.23 25.81 14.71
N ILE A 629 -11.09 25.81 13.99
CA ILE A 629 -9.89 26.55 14.38
C ILE A 629 -9.99 28.02 13.96
N GLU A 630 -10.57 28.32 12.79
CA GLU A 630 -10.72 29.69 12.28
C GLU A 630 -11.98 30.40 12.81
N GLY A 631 -13.01 29.64 13.20
CA GLY A 631 -14.29 30.17 13.66
C GLY A 631 -14.36 30.59 15.13
N THR A 632 -13.26 30.46 15.87
CA THR A 632 -13.10 30.85 17.29
C THR A 632 -12.07 31.94 17.41
#